data_AF-A0A970R6K6-F1
#
_entry.id   AF-A0A970R6K6-F1
#
_cell.length_a   1.000
_cell.length_b   1.000
_cell.length_c   1.000
_cell.angle_alpha   90.00
_cell.angle_beta   90.00
_cell.angle_gamma   90.00
#
_symmetry.space_group_name_H-M   'P 1'
#
loop_
_entity.id
_entity.type
_entity.pdbx_description
1 polymer ?
#
loop_
_entity_poly.entity_id
_entity_poly.type
_entity_poly.pdbx_seq_one_letter_code
_entity_poly.pdbx_strand_id
1 'polypeptide(L)'
;MKRFYLLPMLLLMFSLAMVQQQILAQNKEKPVTLKHYMSAEEAKLKHLIGKDARATDPPPAPVTNFAEFDKMQSVLIRYSFGIPYNLIAAMSEKSIVTTLVATTTEQTYVTNKYTQEGVNLANCDFIIALTNSYWTRDYGPWFVFDGNDEMGIVDFTYNRPRPSDNAIPAQVAQYMGVNLFEMDIQTCGGNYMSDGMGIAASSHLIWIENLQYTHQQIDDIFHDYLGIETYHVVDDPNNTYINHIDCWGKFLDVNKVLIRSVPQSHSQYDELEATANYFAQQTSSYGTPFEVYRVYTPNNQPYSNSLILNDRVYVPIMNSQWDDAALASYQEAMPGYEVMGFTGSWESTDALHCRTKGLADLNQVHIRHIPLSGNMPYQNSYPVDATIKAFSGSELKPDSVLIFYRANEGAWQTAPMTNTGGQQWSGEITTAASGSRIDYYLFAADQANNRNMHPFIGAPDPHFFFVDEQAFAQISVTPESLSTILPPGGISQEPLTICNFGEIDLNYSITTNSAMYEDLTVEVADSPQATAYDYNTWDESNWIEFEVEGTEMLWVVEVNYIWSTDSYPEEGSLHLMSPLGTEAVVASAHPSGNYVQIMSDFMNEQGDGTWRMWIEDTYGDGGHQATNIGVTFTSNVNTFGWLSATMQGVVPPGECVVINVLFNAGELLPGVYEGSVNIASNDPDQPLLEVPATLEVLAPGYVVCQPDTLWILEEDQLYEGVTAQVFNPSGAPVTIEGISGSGYLDWIISDLSHELSYIMLPGEDLTFNVKLDMITPEINIVYDYLNIITSKGVVVQNIVIDLDLLQSVGNPAKNSIRCYPNPFASRLTIEVNSSAVTGVRILDFNGKTVKTFTNAALSQNKVVWDARSSAGAVTNGVYFVEVTSDGKKEIFKVLKTE
;
A
#
# COMPACT_ATOMS: atom_id res chain seq x y z
N MET A 1 23.00 72.53 54.26
CA MET A 1 22.96 71.06 54.31
C MET A 1 22.17 70.54 53.12
N LYS A 2 22.81 70.04 52.04
CA LYS A 2 22.21 69.22 50.94
C LYS A 2 23.22 69.04 49.77
N ARG A 3 24.49 68.74 50.05
CA ARG A 3 25.49 68.50 48.97
C ARG A 3 26.47 67.34 49.20
N PHE A 4 26.30 66.52 50.25
CA PHE A 4 27.24 65.42 50.56
C PHE A 4 26.71 63.99 50.31
N TYR A 5 25.49 63.82 49.78
CA TYR A 5 24.91 62.49 49.57
C TYR A 5 24.82 62.04 48.10
N LEU A 6 25.09 62.91 47.12
CA LEU A 6 24.98 62.51 45.70
C LEU A 6 26.11 61.58 45.24
N LEU A 7 27.35 61.80 45.70
CA LEU A 7 28.51 61.03 45.26
C LEU A 7 28.52 59.57 45.76
N PRO A 8 28.26 59.27 47.06
CA PRO A 8 28.16 57.88 47.52
C PRO A 8 26.92 57.17 46.97
N MET A 9 25.83 57.88 46.69
CA MET A 9 24.62 57.31 46.10
C MET A 9 24.80 57.00 44.60
N LEU A 10 25.57 57.81 43.86
CA LEU A 10 25.96 57.50 42.49
C LEU A 10 26.92 56.30 42.43
N LEU A 11 27.91 56.22 43.34
CA LEU A 11 28.82 55.08 43.43
C LEU A 11 28.10 53.78 43.80
N LEU A 12 27.11 53.85 44.71
CA LEU A 12 26.28 52.69 45.05
C LEU A 12 25.40 52.26 43.87
N MET A 13 24.78 53.21 43.15
CA MET A 13 24.00 52.90 41.94
C MET A 13 24.87 52.39 40.77
N PHE A 14 26.10 52.88 40.61
CA PHE A 14 27.04 52.36 39.62
C PHE A 14 27.53 50.96 39.98
N SER A 15 27.77 50.69 41.27
CA SER A 15 28.13 49.36 41.75
C SER A 15 26.98 48.36 41.65
N LEU A 16 25.73 48.76 41.95
CA LEU A 16 24.55 47.93 41.71
C LEU A 16 24.31 47.72 40.22
N ALA A 17 24.52 48.73 39.37
CA ALA A 17 24.39 48.59 37.92
C ALA A 17 25.47 47.68 37.31
N MET A 18 26.71 47.71 37.83
CA MET A 18 27.77 46.79 37.40
C MET A 18 27.58 45.37 37.95
N VAL A 19 27.09 45.21 39.19
CA VAL A 19 26.73 43.89 39.74
C VAL A 19 25.51 43.33 39.00
N GLN A 20 24.54 44.17 38.64
CA GLN A 20 23.38 43.77 37.85
C GLN A 20 23.74 43.52 36.38
N GLN A 21 24.72 44.22 35.81
CA GLN A 21 25.32 43.88 34.51
C GLN A 21 26.19 42.62 34.57
N GLN A 22 26.88 42.31 35.67
CA GLN A 22 27.60 41.05 35.85
C GLN A 22 26.64 39.87 36.05
N ILE A 23 25.54 40.06 36.78
CA ILE A 23 24.47 39.06 36.97
C ILE A 23 23.65 38.89 35.66
N LEU A 24 23.47 39.94 34.86
CA LEU A 24 22.85 39.86 33.52
C LEU A 24 23.81 39.37 32.44
N ALA A 25 25.14 39.52 32.61
CA ALA A 25 26.16 38.98 31.71
C ALA A 25 26.46 37.50 31.98
N GLN A 26 26.23 36.99 33.20
CA GLN A 26 26.29 35.56 33.50
C GLN A 26 25.08 34.75 32.99
N ASN A 27 24.07 35.39 32.41
CA ASN A 27 22.86 34.72 31.88
C ASN A 27 22.71 34.87 30.35
N LYS A 28 23.83 34.94 29.61
CA LYS A 28 23.82 34.99 28.14
C LYS A 28 24.92 34.16 27.46
N GLU A 29 25.47 33.13 28.10
CA GLU A 29 25.97 32.03 27.29
C GLU A 29 24.74 31.27 26.77
N LYS A 30 24.29 31.66 25.57
CA LYS A 30 23.54 30.72 24.74
C LYS A 30 24.37 29.44 24.72
N PRO A 31 23.83 28.25 25.03
CA PRO A 31 24.61 27.03 24.93
C PRO A 31 25.16 26.97 23.51
N VAL A 32 26.48 26.98 23.38
CA VAL A 32 27.13 26.71 22.10
C VAL A 32 26.65 25.31 21.74
N THR A 33 25.78 25.20 20.73
CA THR A 33 25.46 23.91 20.13
C THR A 33 26.74 23.47 19.46
N LEU A 34 27.56 22.69 20.19
CA LEU A 34 28.71 22.02 19.62
C LEU A 34 28.22 21.16 18.45
N LYS A 35 29.12 20.84 17.52
CA LYS A 35 28.84 19.92 16.43
C LYS A 35 29.29 18.52 16.82
N HIS A 36 28.74 17.47 16.21
CA HIS A 36 29.10 16.12 16.59
C HIS A 36 30.57 15.81 16.23
N TYR A 37 31.00 16.29 15.06
CA TYR A 37 32.41 16.43 14.72
C TYR A 37 33.10 17.54 15.54
N MET A 38 34.40 17.37 15.80
CA MET A 38 35.20 18.41 16.43
C MET A 38 35.42 19.60 15.48
N SER A 39 35.04 20.79 15.92
CA SER A 39 35.45 22.04 15.28
C SER A 39 37.00 22.17 15.20
N ALA A 40 37.52 23.06 14.35
CA ALA A 40 38.95 23.30 14.27
C ALA A 40 39.55 23.80 15.60
N GLU A 41 38.73 24.46 16.41
CA GLU A 41 39.03 24.95 17.74
C GLU A 41 39.07 23.79 18.76
N GLU A 42 38.05 22.92 18.77
CA GLU A 42 38.06 21.69 19.58
C GLU A 42 39.24 20.78 19.19
N ALA A 43 39.57 20.67 17.91
CA ALA A 43 40.67 19.84 17.43
C ALA A 43 42.02 20.26 18.04
N LYS A 44 42.23 21.56 18.33
CA LYS A 44 43.43 22.06 19.02
C LYS A 44 43.49 21.59 20.48
N LEU A 45 42.34 21.27 21.08
CA LEU A 45 42.20 20.81 22.45
C LEU A 45 42.26 19.28 22.59
N LYS A 46 42.42 18.51 21.50
CA LYS A 46 42.54 17.04 21.54
C LYS A 46 43.59 16.55 22.54
N HIS A 47 44.69 17.28 22.71
CA HIS A 47 45.75 16.96 23.68
C HIS A 47 45.31 17.03 25.16
N LEU A 48 44.09 17.48 25.44
CA LEU A 48 43.50 17.51 26.78
C LEU A 48 42.62 16.28 27.07
N ILE A 49 42.26 15.49 26.06
CA ILE A 49 41.49 14.25 26.25
C ILE A 49 42.31 13.29 27.12
N GLY A 50 41.67 12.71 28.14
CA GLY A 50 42.30 11.74 29.05
C GLY A 50 43.36 12.30 29.99
N LYS A 51 43.66 13.61 29.98
CA LYS A 51 44.77 14.19 30.77
C LYS A 51 44.60 14.01 32.30
N ASP A 52 43.35 13.98 32.75
CA ASP A 52 42.99 13.80 34.15
C ASP A 52 42.39 12.41 34.45
N ALA A 53 42.33 11.51 33.45
CA ALA A 53 41.77 10.17 33.60
C ALA A 53 42.61 9.31 34.54
N ARG A 54 41.97 8.52 35.40
CA ARG A 54 42.65 7.61 36.32
C ARG A 54 41.93 6.28 36.36
N ALA A 55 42.49 5.29 35.67
CA ALA A 55 41.99 3.92 35.74
C ALA A 55 41.81 3.48 37.21
N THR A 56 40.67 2.87 37.51
CA THR A 56 40.48 2.14 38.78
C THR A 56 40.98 0.71 38.64
N ASP A 57 40.80 -0.12 39.68
CA ASP A 57 40.78 -1.56 39.44
C ASP A 57 39.47 -1.93 38.72
N PRO A 58 39.44 -3.01 37.90
CA PRO A 58 38.21 -3.48 37.25
C PRO A 58 37.18 -4.00 38.27
N PRO A 59 35.90 -4.15 37.87
CA PRO A 59 34.90 -4.83 38.69
C PRO A 59 35.34 -6.27 39.03
N PRO A 60 34.96 -6.79 40.21
CA PRO A 60 35.18 -8.20 40.55
C PRO A 60 34.62 -9.17 39.49
N ALA A 61 35.47 -10.06 38.98
CA ALA A 61 35.03 -11.07 38.01
C ALA A 61 34.13 -12.17 38.65
N PRO A 62 33.25 -12.83 37.86
CA PRO A 62 32.94 -12.54 36.46
C PRO A 62 32.13 -11.25 36.31
N VAL A 63 32.38 -10.51 35.23
CA VAL A 63 31.64 -9.30 34.89
C VAL A 63 30.65 -9.62 33.78
N THR A 64 29.51 -8.94 33.74
CA THR A 64 28.56 -9.02 32.62
C THR A 64 28.08 -7.62 32.28
N ASN A 65 28.34 -7.20 31.04
CA ASN A 65 27.79 -5.96 30.48
C ASN A 65 26.35 -6.19 30.02
N PHE A 66 25.46 -5.24 30.32
CA PHE A 66 24.10 -5.25 29.81
C PHE A 66 24.04 -4.85 28.33
N ALA A 67 23.20 -5.55 27.57
CA ALA A 67 22.80 -5.18 26.22
C ALA A 67 21.82 -3.98 26.23
N GLU A 68 21.57 -3.41 25.06
CA GLU A 68 20.53 -2.37 24.94
C GLU A 68 19.11 -2.94 25.07
N PHE A 69 18.90 -4.19 24.65
CA PHE A 69 17.62 -4.89 24.74
C PHE A 69 17.36 -5.54 26.12
N ASP A 70 18.26 -5.35 27.09
CA ASP A 70 18.00 -5.69 28.49
C ASP A 70 16.97 -4.74 29.14
N LYS A 71 16.50 -5.12 30.33
CA LYS A 71 15.52 -4.32 31.07
C LYS A 71 16.11 -2.97 31.49
N MET A 72 15.52 -1.89 30.96
CA MET A 72 15.89 -0.51 31.28
C MET A 72 14.82 0.13 32.17
N GLN A 73 15.23 0.78 33.26
CA GLN A 73 14.31 1.57 34.09
C GLN A 73 14.03 2.95 33.48
N SER A 74 15.01 3.50 32.77
CA SER A 74 14.97 4.88 32.29
C SER A 74 15.78 5.08 31.01
N VAL A 75 15.49 6.16 30.29
CA VAL A 75 16.32 6.70 29.21
C VAL A 75 16.91 8.05 29.63
N LEU A 76 18.22 8.20 29.46
CA LEU A 76 18.98 9.42 29.73
C LEU A 76 19.04 10.31 28.49
N ILE A 77 18.55 11.53 28.64
CA ILE A 77 18.59 12.59 27.64
C ILE A 77 19.14 13.88 28.24
N ARG A 78 19.42 14.88 27.41
CA ARG A 78 20.05 16.13 27.86
C ARG A 78 19.35 17.36 27.31
N TYR A 79 19.14 18.35 28.17
CA TYR A 79 18.71 19.70 27.81
C TYR A 79 19.92 20.64 27.62
N SER A 80 20.00 21.51 26.60
CA SER A 80 19.04 21.75 25.51
C SER A 80 18.90 20.56 24.57
N PHE A 81 17.67 20.24 24.17
CA PHE A 81 17.33 19.01 23.46
C PHE A 81 17.86 18.99 22.03
N GLY A 82 18.48 17.88 21.66
CA GLY A 82 18.71 17.47 20.27
C GLY A 82 17.64 16.50 19.75
N ILE A 83 16.55 16.30 20.49
CA ILE A 83 15.47 15.38 20.15
C ILE A 83 14.12 16.11 20.26
N PRO A 84 13.11 15.72 19.48
CA PRO A 84 11.81 16.39 19.51
C PRO A 84 10.99 16.01 20.74
N TYR A 85 10.05 16.86 21.15
CA TYR A 85 9.23 16.61 22.34
C TYR A 85 8.25 15.45 22.18
N ASN A 86 7.75 15.17 20.97
CA ASN A 86 6.87 14.02 20.73
C ASN A 86 7.59 12.68 20.99
N LEU A 87 8.88 12.58 20.69
CA LEU A 87 9.70 11.43 21.07
C LEU A 87 9.85 11.33 22.59
N ILE A 88 10.12 12.44 23.27
CA ILE A 88 10.20 12.48 24.74
C ILE A 88 8.87 12.03 25.37
N ALA A 89 7.75 12.51 24.84
CA ALA A 89 6.42 12.12 25.28
C ALA A 89 6.18 10.62 25.11
N ALA A 90 6.47 10.07 23.93
CA ALA A 90 6.33 8.64 23.65
C ALA A 90 7.19 7.76 24.57
N MET A 91 8.44 8.14 24.84
CA MET A 91 9.30 7.43 25.80
C MET A 91 8.71 7.46 27.22
N SER A 92 8.15 8.60 27.64
CA SER A 92 7.58 8.80 28.97
C SER A 92 6.29 8.01 29.25
N GLU A 93 5.67 7.39 28.23
CA GLU A 93 4.46 6.58 28.43
C GLU A 93 4.75 5.30 29.22
N LYS A 94 5.88 4.64 28.94
CA LYS A 94 6.22 3.32 29.51
C LYS A 94 7.54 3.28 30.29
N SER A 95 8.40 4.31 30.16
CA SER A 95 9.72 4.35 30.80
C SER A 95 9.96 5.72 31.44
N ILE A 96 10.79 5.77 32.48
CA ILE A 96 11.21 7.05 33.06
C ILE A 96 12.14 7.77 32.08
N VAL A 97 11.92 9.06 31.85
CA VAL A 97 12.86 9.92 31.11
C VAL A 97 13.70 10.72 32.10
N THR A 98 14.97 10.37 32.23
CA THR A 98 15.93 11.09 33.08
C THR A 98 16.61 12.18 32.26
N THR A 99 16.41 13.44 32.64
CA THR A 99 16.91 14.60 31.88
C THR A 99 18.06 15.29 32.60
N LEU A 100 19.21 15.39 31.92
CA LEU A 100 20.33 16.21 32.34
C LEU A 100 20.02 17.69 32.12
N VAL A 101 20.16 18.48 33.18
CA VAL A 101 19.99 19.94 33.18
C VAL A 101 21.13 20.59 33.95
N ALA A 102 21.58 21.78 33.56
CA ALA A 102 22.71 22.43 34.21
C ALA A 102 22.35 23.06 35.56
N THR A 103 21.08 23.43 35.76
CA THR A 103 20.62 24.14 36.96
C THR A 103 19.17 23.82 37.33
N THR A 104 18.77 24.11 38.56
CA THR A 104 17.37 24.05 39.01
C THR A 104 16.45 24.99 38.21
N THR A 105 16.98 26.09 37.66
CA THR A 105 16.23 26.99 36.79
C THR A 105 15.87 26.29 35.48
N GLU A 106 16.83 25.59 34.86
CA GLU A 106 16.58 24.78 33.66
C GLU A 106 15.62 23.64 33.94
N GLN A 107 15.77 22.94 35.08
CA GLN A 107 14.82 21.92 35.51
C GLN A 107 13.38 22.45 35.53
N THR A 108 13.18 23.63 36.15
CA THR A 108 11.85 24.26 36.23
C THR A 108 11.33 24.62 34.83
N TYR A 109 12.20 25.14 33.97
CA TYR A 109 11.85 25.45 32.58
C TYR A 109 11.43 24.20 31.79
N VAL A 110 12.23 23.14 31.86
CA VAL A 110 11.96 21.86 31.17
C VAL A 110 10.68 21.22 31.70
N THR A 111 10.46 21.20 33.01
CA THR A 111 9.22 20.66 33.61
C THR A 111 7.97 21.37 33.06
N ASN A 112 8.01 22.71 32.96
CA ASN A 112 6.92 23.48 32.36
C ASN A 112 6.74 23.17 30.87
N LYS A 113 7.83 22.96 30.13
CA LYS A 113 7.78 22.57 28.73
C LYS A 113 7.20 21.16 28.54
N TYR A 114 7.64 20.19 29.32
CA TYR A 114 7.09 18.84 29.35
C TYR A 114 5.58 18.83 29.59
N THR A 115 5.10 19.67 30.52
CA THR A 115 3.66 19.84 30.75
C THR A 115 2.93 20.37 29.50
N GLN A 116 3.53 21.32 28.78
CA GLN A 116 2.93 21.92 27.57
C GLN A 116 2.89 20.95 26.39
N GLU A 117 3.90 20.09 26.27
CA GLU A 117 4.11 19.19 25.14
C GLU A 117 3.55 17.77 25.39
N GLY A 118 2.79 17.58 26.48
CA GLY A 118 2.12 16.31 26.77
C GLY A 118 3.02 15.18 27.30
N VAL A 119 4.22 15.50 27.79
CA VAL A 119 5.12 14.52 28.39
C VAL A 119 4.58 14.09 29.76
N ASN A 120 4.59 12.79 30.05
CA ASN A 120 4.11 12.25 31.31
C ASN A 120 5.09 12.54 32.46
N LEU A 121 4.83 13.59 33.22
CA LEU A 121 5.66 14.02 34.35
C LEU A 121 5.81 12.97 35.47
N ALA A 122 4.89 12.00 35.58
CA ALA A 122 5.06 10.91 36.55
C ALA A 122 6.26 10.02 36.22
N ASN A 123 6.69 10.03 34.96
CA ASN A 123 7.82 9.29 34.42
C ASN A 123 8.94 10.26 33.98
N CYS A 124 9.19 11.33 34.73
CA CYS A 124 10.28 12.28 34.44
C CYS A 124 11.14 12.52 35.68
N ASP A 125 12.45 12.27 35.53
CA ASP A 125 13.47 12.52 36.53
C ASP A 125 14.52 13.50 36.01
N PHE A 126 15.30 14.09 36.92
CA PHE A 126 16.32 15.08 36.57
C PHE A 126 17.62 14.84 37.32
N ILE A 127 18.73 14.97 36.60
CA ILE A 127 20.09 15.04 37.15
C ILE A 127 20.62 16.44 36.87
N ILE A 128 20.98 17.17 37.93
CA ILE A 128 21.57 18.50 37.79
C ILE A 128 23.08 18.36 37.62
N ALA A 129 23.57 18.45 36.38
CA ALA A 129 24.98 18.33 36.03
C ALA A 129 25.34 19.21 34.82
N LEU A 130 26.55 19.77 34.83
CA LEU A 130 27.07 20.49 33.68
C LEU A 130 27.37 19.51 32.55
N THR A 131 27.02 19.89 31.32
CA THR A 131 27.22 19.12 30.09
C THR A 131 27.67 20.05 28.98
N ASN A 132 28.52 19.57 28.08
CA ASN A 132 28.92 20.29 26.88
C ASN A 132 27.97 20.01 25.71
N SER A 133 27.39 18.80 25.61
CA SER A 133 26.58 18.40 24.46
C SER A 133 25.40 17.46 24.80
N TYR A 134 24.54 17.21 23.81
CA TYR A 134 23.35 16.34 23.95
C TYR A 134 23.56 14.88 23.53
N TRP A 135 24.77 14.49 23.11
CA TRP A 135 25.06 13.11 22.68
C TRP A 135 25.24 12.18 23.87
N THR A 136 24.19 11.98 24.67
CA THR A 136 24.23 11.15 25.89
C THR A 136 24.61 9.70 25.58
N ARG A 137 24.48 9.24 24.34
CA ARG A 137 25.00 7.95 23.89
C ARG A 137 26.52 7.87 24.01
N ASP A 138 27.20 8.92 23.55
CA ASP A 138 28.63 8.88 23.33
C ASP A 138 29.42 8.95 24.63
N TYR A 139 28.93 9.69 25.63
CA TYR A 139 29.57 9.87 26.93
C TYR A 139 28.80 9.21 28.09
N GLY A 140 27.66 8.58 27.80
CA GLY A 140 26.80 8.02 28.83
C GLY A 140 27.36 6.75 29.46
N PRO A 141 26.81 6.35 30.62
CA PRO A 141 27.33 5.24 31.42
C PRO A 141 27.14 3.87 30.74
N TRP A 142 28.13 2.99 30.82
CA TRP A 142 27.99 1.57 30.45
C TRP A 142 27.72 0.74 31.71
N PHE A 143 26.62 -0.01 31.73
CA PHE A 143 26.20 -0.75 32.92
C PHE A 143 26.73 -2.18 32.91
N VAL A 144 27.20 -2.63 34.07
CA VAL A 144 27.62 -4.00 34.32
C VAL A 144 27.03 -4.51 35.63
N PHE A 145 27.06 -5.83 35.83
CA PHE A 145 27.08 -6.41 37.16
C PHE A 145 28.31 -7.30 37.34
N ASP A 146 28.79 -7.39 38.58
CA ASP A 146 30.04 -8.05 38.92
C ASP A 146 29.82 -9.45 39.55
N GLY A 147 30.91 -10.13 39.89
CA GLY A 147 30.89 -11.47 40.48
C GLY A 147 30.32 -11.55 41.90
N ASN A 148 30.04 -10.41 42.52
CA ASN A 148 29.30 -10.31 43.79
C ASN A 148 27.81 -10.00 43.57
N ASP A 149 27.35 -10.00 42.32
CA ASP A 149 26.02 -9.55 41.89
C ASP A 149 25.73 -8.09 42.20
N GLU A 150 26.75 -7.23 42.25
CA GLU A 150 26.58 -5.79 42.43
C GLU A 150 26.55 -5.08 41.07
N MET A 151 25.56 -4.21 40.87
CA MET A 151 25.51 -3.38 39.66
C MET A 151 26.50 -2.22 39.76
N GLY A 152 27.11 -1.89 38.62
CA GLY A 152 28.07 -0.81 38.50
C GLY A 152 28.00 -0.13 37.14
N ILE A 153 28.67 1.01 37.06
CA ILE A 153 28.93 1.73 35.82
C ILE A 153 30.41 1.62 35.52
N VAL A 154 30.72 1.22 34.29
CA VAL A 154 32.05 1.37 33.69
C VAL A 154 32.05 2.65 32.89
N ASP A 155 32.89 3.59 33.32
CA ASP A 155 33.19 4.84 32.64
C ASP A 155 34.42 4.65 31.75
N PHE A 156 34.52 5.46 30.70
CA PHE A 156 35.63 5.47 29.76
C PHE A 156 36.03 6.91 29.45
N THR A 157 37.20 7.11 28.88
CA THR A 157 37.60 8.45 28.44
C THR A 157 36.84 8.82 27.16
N TYR A 158 35.93 9.78 27.23
CA TYR A 158 35.21 10.28 26.07
C TYR A 158 36.18 10.89 25.06
N ASN A 159 36.11 10.41 23.81
CA ASN A 159 36.98 10.80 22.70
C ASN A 159 36.75 12.22 22.13
N ARG A 160 36.20 13.14 22.92
CA ARG A 160 36.05 14.56 22.60
C ARG A 160 36.63 15.41 23.73
N PRO A 161 37.18 16.61 23.45
CA PRO A 161 37.69 17.52 24.47
C PRO A 161 36.53 18.23 25.20
N ARG A 162 35.62 17.44 25.77
CA ARG A 162 34.34 17.84 26.40
C ARG A 162 34.32 17.30 27.84
N PRO A 163 35.04 17.96 28.76
CA PRO A 163 35.26 17.43 30.10
C PRO A 163 33.98 17.37 30.95
N SER A 164 32.97 18.18 30.67
CA SER A 164 31.69 18.11 31.39
C SER A 164 30.87 16.91 30.96
N ASP A 165 30.92 16.56 29.67
CA ASP A 165 30.30 15.32 29.15
C ASP A 165 31.00 14.08 29.72
N ASN A 166 32.33 14.07 29.73
CA ASN A 166 33.13 12.97 30.31
C ASN A 166 32.89 12.75 31.81
N ALA A 167 32.33 13.73 32.53
CA ALA A 167 32.06 13.60 33.96
C ALA A 167 30.66 13.03 34.26
N ILE A 168 29.81 12.83 33.24
CA ILE A 168 28.42 12.42 33.43
C ILE A 168 28.26 11.01 34.00
N PRO A 169 29.01 9.98 33.56
CA PRO A 169 28.86 8.64 34.14
C PRO A 169 29.03 8.62 35.65
N ALA A 170 29.98 9.38 36.20
CA ALA A 170 30.15 9.57 37.64
C ALA A 170 28.94 10.24 38.33
N GLN A 171 28.31 11.22 37.67
CA GLN A 171 27.08 11.85 38.20
C GLN A 171 25.90 10.87 38.18
N VAL A 172 25.79 10.04 37.16
CA VAL A 172 24.75 9.00 37.07
C VAL A 172 24.99 7.91 38.12
N ALA A 173 26.23 7.46 38.31
CA ALA A 173 26.58 6.50 39.35
C ALA A 173 26.21 7.01 40.75
N GLN A 174 26.50 8.27 41.04
CA GLN A 174 26.09 8.90 42.29
C GLN A 174 24.56 9.01 42.43
N TYR A 175 23.84 9.37 41.36
CA TYR A 175 22.38 9.46 41.36
C TYR A 175 21.72 8.10 41.63
N MET A 176 22.24 7.05 40.99
CA MET A 176 21.71 5.69 41.07
C MET A 176 22.23 4.90 42.29
N GLY A 177 23.28 5.40 42.96
CA GLY A 177 23.87 4.74 44.13
C GLY A 177 24.63 3.45 43.79
N VAL A 178 25.27 3.39 42.62
CA VAL A 178 26.03 2.23 42.13
C VAL A 178 27.53 2.48 42.10
N ASN A 179 28.32 1.41 42.04
CA ASN A 179 29.78 1.50 41.94
C ASN A 179 30.18 2.13 40.59
N LEU A 180 31.31 2.85 40.59
CA LEU A 180 31.92 3.44 39.40
C LEU A 180 33.31 2.83 39.19
N PHE A 181 33.56 2.33 37.99
CA PHE A 181 34.85 1.80 37.56
C PHE A 181 35.33 2.61 36.36
N GLU A 182 36.52 3.20 36.42
CA GLU A 182 37.07 4.01 35.32
C GLU A 182 38.00 3.14 34.48
N MET A 183 37.61 2.86 33.24
CA MET A 183 38.39 2.10 32.26
C MET A 183 39.32 3.03 31.47
N ASP A 184 40.59 2.65 31.33
CA ASP A 184 41.59 3.43 30.60
C ASP A 184 41.54 3.21 29.08
N ILE A 185 40.37 3.49 28.50
CA ILE A 185 40.14 3.41 27.06
C ILE A 185 39.54 4.73 26.60
N GLN A 186 40.12 5.31 25.56
CA GLN A 186 39.51 6.42 24.84
C GLN A 186 38.49 5.88 23.84
N THR A 187 37.21 6.22 24.00
CA THR A 187 36.16 5.77 23.07
C THR A 187 34.90 6.64 23.18
N CYS A 188 33.81 6.16 22.57
CA CYS A 188 32.46 6.73 22.67
C CYS A 188 31.42 5.60 22.60
N GLY A 189 30.30 5.79 23.28
CA GLY A 189 29.21 4.81 23.29
C GLY A 189 28.51 4.59 21.95
N GLY A 190 28.56 5.53 20.99
CA GLY A 190 28.03 5.32 19.64
C GLY A 190 28.88 4.32 18.82
N ASN A 191 30.15 4.12 19.20
CA ASN A 191 31.03 3.14 18.58
C ASN A 191 31.14 1.83 19.38
N TYR A 192 30.15 1.51 20.23
CA TYR A 192 30.15 0.27 21.01
C TYR A 192 28.74 -0.29 21.15
N MET A 193 28.61 -1.61 20.98
CA MET A 193 27.39 -2.36 21.30
C MET A 193 27.74 -3.74 21.86
N SER A 194 26.92 -4.25 22.79
CA SER A 194 27.06 -5.58 23.38
C SER A 194 25.78 -6.38 23.22
N ASP A 195 25.94 -7.71 23.13
CA ASP A 195 24.84 -8.68 23.10
C ASP A 195 24.37 -9.11 24.50
N GLY A 196 25.00 -8.62 25.57
CA GLY A 196 24.62 -8.94 26.95
C GLY A 196 25.13 -10.29 27.46
N MET A 197 25.80 -11.08 26.62
CA MET A 197 26.20 -12.46 26.93
C MET A 197 27.69 -12.75 26.69
N GLY A 198 28.48 -11.71 26.43
CA GLY A 198 29.95 -11.77 26.32
C GLY A 198 30.47 -11.43 24.93
N ILE A 199 29.60 -11.04 23.99
CA ILE A 199 30.03 -10.52 22.68
C ILE A 199 29.81 -9.00 22.66
N ALA A 200 30.77 -8.29 22.08
CA ALA A 200 30.62 -6.88 21.74
C ALA A 200 31.17 -6.59 20.35
N ALA A 201 30.79 -5.44 19.79
CA ALA A 201 31.28 -4.98 18.51
C ALA A 201 31.49 -3.46 18.48
N SER A 202 32.49 -3.04 17.71
CA SER A 202 32.88 -1.65 17.47
C SER A 202 33.48 -1.49 16.07
N SER A 203 33.54 -0.27 15.55
CA SER A 203 34.38 -0.01 14.39
C SER A 203 35.87 0.03 14.77
N HIS A 204 36.75 -0.08 13.78
CA HIS A 204 38.21 0.07 13.88
C HIS A 204 38.69 1.39 14.52
N LEU A 205 37.80 2.38 14.73
CA LEU A 205 38.10 3.60 15.49
C LEU A 205 38.69 3.29 16.88
N ILE A 206 38.24 2.22 17.53
CA ILE A 206 38.76 1.81 18.85
C ILE A 206 40.28 1.59 18.82
N TRP A 207 40.82 1.03 17.75
CA TRP A 207 42.26 0.83 17.58
C TRP A 207 43.00 2.13 17.26
N ILE A 208 42.40 2.98 16.43
CA ILE A 208 43.01 4.25 15.99
C ILE A 208 43.14 5.23 17.16
N GLU A 209 42.18 5.25 18.09
CA GLU A 209 42.19 6.17 19.23
C GLU A 209 43.04 5.68 20.41
N ASN A 210 43.45 4.40 20.41
CA ASN A 210 44.17 3.76 21.51
C ASN A 210 45.51 3.12 21.07
N LEU A 211 46.31 3.83 20.26
CA LEU A 211 47.59 3.36 19.71
C LEU A 211 48.65 2.96 20.75
N GLN A 212 48.45 3.35 22.01
CA GLN A 212 49.29 2.93 23.13
C GLN A 212 49.07 1.47 23.53
N TYR A 213 47.96 0.86 23.13
CA TYR A 213 47.59 -0.52 23.39
C TYR A 213 47.68 -1.37 22.12
N THR A 214 48.07 -2.63 22.26
CA THR A 214 47.87 -3.64 21.22
C THR A 214 46.39 -4.06 21.18
N HIS A 215 45.94 -4.64 20.07
CA HIS A 215 44.55 -5.08 19.95
C HIS A 215 44.19 -6.08 21.06
N GLN A 216 45.07 -7.05 21.35
CA GLN A 216 44.89 -8.00 22.45
C GLN A 216 44.77 -7.31 23.82
N GLN A 217 45.53 -6.24 24.07
CA GLN A 217 45.40 -5.51 25.34
C GLN A 217 44.05 -4.80 25.46
N ILE A 218 43.51 -4.30 24.35
CA ILE A 218 42.15 -3.74 24.33
C ILE A 218 41.14 -4.85 24.63
N ASP A 219 41.30 -6.03 24.01
CA ASP A 219 40.45 -7.20 24.27
C ASP A 219 40.52 -7.63 25.75
N ASP A 220 41.72 -7.70 26.33
CA ASP A 220 41.93 -8.03 27.75
C ASP A 220 41.27 -6.98 28.68
N ILE A 221 41.37 -5.69 28.36
CA ILE A 221 40.71 -4.62 29.12
C ILE A 221 39.19 -4.74 29.03
N PHE A 222 38.63 -5.02 27.85
CA PHE A 222 37.19 -5.20 27.67
C PHE A 222 36.69 -6.47 28.38
N HIS A 223 37.49 -7.53 28.42
CA HIS A 223 37.21 -8.71 29.22
C HIS A 223 37.15 -8.36 30.72
N ASP A 224 38.19 -7.71 31.25
CA ASP A 224 38.31 -7.39 32.68
C ASP A 224 37.21 -6.42 33.16
N TYR A 225 36.88 -5.40 32.36
CA TYR A 225 35.94 -4.35 32.76
C TYR A 225 34.49 -4.64 32.38
N LEU A 226 34.24 -5.34 31.27
CA LEU A 226 32.90 -5.49 30.69
C LEU A 226 32.47 -6.96 30.55
N GLY A 227 33.37 -7.92 30.79
CA GLY A 227 33.07 -9.35 30.63
C GLY A 227 32.97 -9.78 29.17
N ILE A 228 33.61 -9.07 28.25
CA ILE A 228 33.59 -9.40 26.83
C ILE A 228 34.58 -10.52 26.54
N GLU A 229 34.07 -11.66 26.09
CA GLU A 229 34.82 -12.86 25.71
C GLU A 229 35.18 -12.84 24.22
N THR A 230 34.35 -12.21 23.37
CA THR A 230 34.62 -12.04 21.94
C THR A 230 34.30 -10.62 21.51
N TYR A 231 35.32 -9.93 21.00
CA TYR A 231 35.20 -8.54 20.58
C TYR A 231 35.38 -8.40 19.07
N HIS A 232 34.30 -8.09 18.36
CA HIS A 232 34.30 -7.86 16.92
C HIS A 232 34.66 -6.42 16.61
N VAL A 233 35.90 -6.18 16.18
CA VAL A 233 36.32 -4.89 15.64
C VAL A 233 36.36 -4.96 14.11
N VAL A 234 35.48 -4.20 13.47
CA VAL A 234 35.26 -4.24 12.00
C VAL A 234 35.62 -2.89 11.38
N ASP A 235 36.12 -2.88 10.15
CA ASP A 235 36.33 -1.63 9.41
C ASP A 235 34.99 -0.90 9.23
N ASP A 236 35.00 0.43 9.31
CA ASP A 236 33.75 1.20 9.18
C ASP A 236 33.30 1.21 7.71
N PRO A 237 32.12 0.65 7.37
CA PRO A 237 31.66 0.56 5.99
C PRO A 237 30.99 1.85 5.49
N ASN A 238 30.76 2.85 6.35
CA ASN A 238 30.09 4.09 5.97
C ASN A 238 31.04 5.12 5.35
N ASN A 239 32.35 5.03 5.64
CA ASN A 239 33.38 5.97 5.17
C ASN A 239 33.01 7.43 5.47
N THR A 240 32.59 7.69 6.71
CA THR A 240 32.28 9.03 7.21
C THR A 240 33.29 9.47 8.25
N TYR A 241 33.27 10.74 8.65
CA TYR A 241 34.22 11.25 9.64
C TYR A 241 34.11 10.59 11.02
N ILE A 242 32.95 9.98 11.31
CA ILE A 242 32.59 9.62 12.68
C ILE A 242 33.03 8.21 13.06
N ASN A 243 32.98 7.28 12.10
CA ASN A 243 33.32 5.86 12.30
C ASN A 243 32.59 5.19 13.48
N HIS A 244 31.29 5.47 13.67
CA HIS A 244 30.50 4.87 14.74
C HIS A 244 29.71 3.68 14.20
N ILE A 245 29.74 2.56 14.93
CA ILE A 245 28.98 1.36 14.59
C ILE A 245 27.47 1.60 14.50
N ASP A 246 26.92 2.45 15.38
CA ASP A 246 25.47 2.75 15.40
C ASP A 246 24.93 3.47 14.15
N CYS A 247 25.81 3.94 13.27
CA CYS A 247 25.45 4.56 11.99
C CYS A 247 25.27 3.54 10.85
N TRP A 248 25.60 2.27 11.06
CA TRP A 248 25.47 1.22 10.05
C TRP A 248 25.09 -0.16 10.59
N GLY A 249 25.26 -0.43 11.88
CA GLY A 249 25.02 -1.72 12.50
C GLY A 249 24.36 -1.61 13.88
N LYS A 250 23.57 -2.63 14.26
CA LYS A 250 22.94 -2.70 15.59
C LYS A 250 22.64 -4.14 16.00
N PHE A 251 23.03 -4.56 17.20
CA PHE A 251 22.48 -5.78 17.80
C PHE A 251 21.03 -5.56 18.21
N LEU A 252 20.14 -6.44 17.76
CA LEU A 252 18.70 -6.40 18.04
C LEU A 252 18.28 -7.42 19.10
N ASP A 253 19.00 -8.53 19.16
CA ASP A 253 18.93 -9.58 20.19
C ASP A 253 20.31 -10.27 20.21
N VAL A 254 20.51 -11.26 21.07
CA VAL A 254 21.76 -12.01 21.25
C VAL A 254 22.26 -12.63 19.95
N ASN A 255 21.36 -13.12 19.09
CA ASN A 255 21.69 -13.74 17.80
C ASN A 255 21.26 -12.90 16.59
N LYS A 256 20.77 -11.66 16.77
CA LYS A 256 20.24 -10.84 15.67
C LYS A 256 21.03 -9.54 15.50
N VAL A 257 21.44 -9.25 14.28
CA VAL A 257 22.16 -8.00 13.96
C VAL A 257 21.53 -7.34 12.73
N LEU A 258 21.25 -6.04 12.84
CA LEU A 258 20.81 -5.21 11.74
C LEU A 258 22.02 -4.56 11.08
N ILE A 259 22.13 -4.65 9.75
CA ILE A 259 23.17 -4.01 8.96
C ILE A 259 22.52 -3.16 7.85
N ARG A 260 22.96 -1.91 7.75
CA ARG A 260 22.60 -0.97 6.70
C ARG A 260 22.78 -1.59 5.31
N SER A 261 21.87 -1.28 4.38
CA SER A 261 21.95 -1.65 2.97
C SER A 261 21.64 -0.45 2.07
N VAL A 262 22.19 -0.47 0.86
CA VAL A 262 22.13 0.63 -0.12
C VAL A 262 21.97 0.04 -1.53
N PRO A 263 21.51 0.80 -2.53
CA PRO A 263 21.49 0.31 -3.90
C PRO A 263 22.91 0.01 -4.41
N GLN A 264 23.03 -0.90 -5.39
CA GLN A 264 24.31 -1.31 -5.96
C GLN A 264 25.13 -0.17 -6.57
N SER A 265 24.48 0.94 -6.96
CA SER A 265 25.13 2.15 -7.46
C SER A 265 25.77 3.03 -6.36
N HIS A 266 25.46 2.79 -5.09
CA HIS A 266 25.97 3.56 -3.97
C HIS A 266 27.42 3.18 -3.67
N SER A 267 28.27 4.17 -3.35
CA SER A 267 29.72 3.98 -3.20
C SER A 267 30.15 3.05 -2.06
N GLN A 268 29.27 2.80 -1.08
CA GLN A 268 29.49 1.95 0.09
C GLN A 268 28.83 0.56 -0.04
N TYR A 269 28.30 0.21 -1.22
CA TYR A 269 27.60 -1.06 -1.41
C TYR A 269 28.50 -2.26 -1.06
N ASP A 270 29.69 -2.33 -1.62
CA ASP A 270 30.59 -3.47 -1.45
C ASP A 270 31.02 -3.65 0.02
N GLU A 271 31.33 -2.57 0.73
CA GLU A 271 31.73 -2.59 2.14
C GLU A 271 30.58 -3.00 3.08
N LEU A 272 29.35 -2.54 2.80
CA LEU A 272 28.17 -2.92 3.57
C LEU A 272 27.80 -4.39 3.36
N GLU A 273 27.88 -4.89 2.12
CA GLU A 273 27.68 -6.31 1.83
C GLU A 273 28.78 -7.18 2.46
N ALA A 274 30.04 -6.74 2.44
CA ALA A 274 31.12 -7.44 3.12
C ALA A 274 30.89 -7.52 4.64
N THR A 275 30.41 -6.44 5.26
CA THR A 275 30.09 -6.38 6.69
C THR A 275 28.93 -7.30 7.04
N ALA A 276 27.86 -7.30 6.25
CA ALA A 276 26.72 -8.21 6.43
C ALA A 276 27.17 -9.68 6.33
N ASN A 277 27.98 -10.02 5.32
CA ASN A 277 28.54 -11.36 5.14
C ASN A 277 29.47 -11.77 6.28
N TYR A 278 30.24 -10.83 6.83
CA TYR A 278 31.11 -11.08 7.99
C TYR A 278 30.29 -11.55 9.19
N PHE A 279 29.26 -10.79 9.58
CA PHE A 279 28.43 -11.14 10.73
C PHE A 279 27.65 -12.45 10.51
N ALA A 280 27.12 -12.69 9.31
CA ALA A 280 26.43 -13.95 8.97
C ALA A 280 27.31 -15.20 9.16
N GLN A 281 28.63 -15.05 9.16
CA GLN A 281 29.60 -16.13 9.37
C GLN A 281 30.08 -16.23 10.83
N GLN A 282 29.73 -15.28 11.70
CA GLN A 282 30.08 -15.31 13.11
C GLN A 282 29.07 -16.12 13.92
N THR A 283 29.53 -16.74 14.99
CA THR A 283 28.68 -17.46 15.96
C THR A 283 28.27 -16.50 17.08
N SER A 284 26.98 -16.41 17.35
CA SER A 284 26.40 -15.63 18.45
C SER A 284 26.62 -16.29 19.81
N SER A 285 26.29 -15.60 20.90
CA SER A 285 26.37 -16.18 22.26
C SER A 285 25.38 -17.31 22.50
N TYR A 286 24.34 -17.48 21.67
CA TYR A 286 23.46 -18.66 21.69
C TYR A 286 24.08 -19.89 21.03
N GLY A 287 25.26 -19.77 20.41
CA GLY A 287 25.93 -20.87 19.72
C GLY A 287 25.43 -21.11 18.29
N THR A 288 24.49 -20.31 17.81
CA THR A 288 24.01 -20.28 16.41
C THR A 288 24.67 -19.14 15.63
N PRO A 289 24.73 -19.21 14.29
CA PRO A 289 25.13 -18.05 13.48
C PRO A 289 24.25 -16.82 13.77
N PHE A 290 24.79 -15.61 13.57
CA PHE A 290 23.97 -14.39 13.62
C PHE A 290 22.96 -14.37 12.45
N GLU A 291 21.72 -14.03 12.78
CA GLU A 291 20.69 -13.65 11.82
C GLU A 291 20.92 -12.19 11.43
N VAL A 292 21.27 -11.97 10.16
CA VAL A 292 21.59 -10.64 9.64
C VAL A 292 20.37 -10.05 8.95
N TYR A 293 19.76 -9.07 9.59
CA TYR A 293 18.68 -8.26 9.04
C TYR A 293 19.25 -7.06 8.30
N ARG A 294 18.55 -6.60 7.25
CA ARG A 294 18.98 -5.47 6.41
C ARG A 294 17.98 -4.32 6.50
N VAL A 295 18.48 -3.08 6.52
CA VAL A 295 17.64 -1.88 6.44
C VAL A 295 18.08 -1.02 5.26
N TYR A 296 17.14 -0.70 4.35
CA TYR A 296 17.45 -0.01 3.09
C TYR A 296 17.54 1.50 3.26
N THR A 297 18.66 2.10 2.84
CA THR A 297 19.03 3.51 3.12
C THR A 297 19.62 4.20 1.87
N PRO A 298 18.87 4.28 0.76
CA PRO A 298 19.41 4.72 -0.53
C PRO A 298 20.00 6.13 -0.49
N ASN A 299 19.50 6.98 0.40
CA ASN A 299 19.92 8.37 0.57
C ASN A 299 20.59 8.61 1.95
N ASN A 300 21.23 7.59 2.52
CA ASN A 300 21.92 7.66 3.82
C ASN A 300 21.00 7.97 5.01
N GLN A 301 19.73 7.58 4.97
CA GLN A 301 18.84 7.72 6.12
C GLN A 301 19.39 6.95 7.34
N PRO A 302 19.31 7.51 8.56
CA PRO A 302 19.96 6.94 9.74
C PRO A 302 19.15 5.83 10.42
N TYR A 303 18.46 4.96 9.67
CA TYR A 303 17.51 4.00 10.25
C TYR A 303 18.13 3.00 11.24
N SER A 304 19.43 2.68 11.12
CA SER A 304 20.14 1.85 12.11
C SER A 304 20.33 2.54 13.47
N ASN A 305 20.26 3.87 13.50
CA ASN A 305 20.50 4.71 14.66
C ASN A 305 19.23 4.82 15.54
N SER A 306 18.60 3.67 15.79
CA SER A 306 17.40 3.50 16.60
C SER A 306 17.73 3.24 18.07
N LEU A 307 16.75 3.43 18.96
CA LEU A 307 16.83 3.08 20.38
C LEU A 307 15.90 1.91 20.67
N ILE A 308 16.43 0.83 21.25
CA ILE A 308 15.61 -0.21 21.89
C ILE A 308 15.43 0.18 23.35
N LEU A 309 14.20 0.21 23.83
CA LEU A 309 13.88 0.55 25.20
C LEU A 309 12.72 -0.30 25.68
N ASN A 310 13.04 -1.37 26.42
CA ASN A 310 12.08 -2.39 26.83
C ASN A 310 11.33 -2.96 25.61
N ASP A 311 9.99 -2.98 25.62
CA ASP A 311 9.12 -3.54 24.58
C ASP A 311 8.93 -2.60 23.36
N ARG A 312 9.74 -1.54 23.22
CA ARG A 312 9.60 -0.51 22.20
C ARG A 312 10.90 -0.25 21.45
N VAL A 313 10.78 0.02 20.15
CA VAL A 313 11.89 0.44 19.28
C VAL A 313 11.56 1.79 18.66
N TYR A 314 12.41 2.79 18.89
CA TYR A 314 12.25 4.14 18.38
C TYR A 314 13.23 4.35 17.22
N VAL A 315 12.70 4.50 16.01
CA VAL A 315 13.49 4.58 14.77
C VAL A 315 13.48 6.03 14.26
N PRO A 316 14.64 6.64 13.95
CA PRO A 316 14.66 7.95 13.30
C PRO A 316 14.18 7.81 11.84
N ILE A 317 13.17 8.57 11.45
CA ILE A 317 12.63 8.61 10.09
C ILE A 317 12.82 9.98 9.45
N MET A 318 12.82 10.04 8.11
CA MET A 318 13.20 11.23 7.34
C MET A 318 12.04 11.88 6.58
N ASN A 319 10.79 11.43 6.80
CA ASN A 319 9.63 11.73 5.95
C ASN A 319 9.92 11.39 4.48
N SER A 320 10.37 10.16 4.25
CA SER A 320 10.69 9.64 2.93
C SER A 320 9.92 8.36 2.62
N GLN A 321 9.76 8.05 1.33
CA GLN A 321 9.11 6.81 0.86
C GLN A 321 9.74 5.51 1.39
N TRP A 322 10.94 5.58 1.98
CA TRP A 322 11.68 4.43 2.50
C TRP A 322 11.41 4.17 3.99
N ASP A 323 10.70 5.08 4.68
CA ASP A 323 10.50 5.02 6.12
C ASP A 323 9.68 3.79 6.52
N ASP A 324 8.57 3.50 5.84
CA ASP A 324 7.70 2.37 6.16
C ASP A 324 8.40 1.02 5.97
N ALA A 325 9.18 0.88 4.88
CA ALA A 325 9.98 -0.31 4.64
C ALA A 325 11.05 -0.50 5.73
N ALA A 326 11.67 0.59 6.19
CA ALA A 326 12.64 0.52 7.28
C ALA A 326 12.01 0.11 8.62
N LEU A 327 10.80 0.61 8.93
CA LEU A 327 10.05 0.19 10.11
C LEU A 327 9.64 -1.29 10.02
N ALA A 328 9.23 -1.75 8.83
CA ALA A 328 8.91 -3.15 8.58
C ALA A 328 10.11 -4.08 8.82
N SER A 329 11.33 -3.68 8.43
CA SER A 329 12.54 -4.46 8.71
C SER A 329 12.76 -4.67 10.22
N TYR A 330 12.47 -3.67 11.06
CA TYR A 330 12.53 -3.84 12.51
C TYR A 330 11.39 -4.71 13.06
N GLN A 331 10.18 -4.60 12.51
CA GLN A 331 9.03 -5.42 12.92
C GLN A 331 9.25 -6.90 12.61
N GLU A 332 9.88 -7.20 11.47
CA GLU A 332 10.29 -8.54 11.09
C GLU A 332 11.40 -9.07 12.02
N ALA A 333 12.41 -8.25 12.30
CA ALA A 333 13.56 -8.64 13.11
C ALA A 333 13.23 -8.78 14.61
N MET A 334 12.27 -8.01 15.10
CA MET A 334 11.90 -7.93 16.51
C MET A 334 10.39 -8.17 16.73
N PRO A 335 9.87 -9.39 16.45
CA PRO A 335 8.45 -9.69 16.62
C PRO A 335 7.95 -9.38 18.03
N GLY A 336 6.79 -8.72 18.10
CA GLY A 336 6.15 -8.33 19.37
C GLY A 336 6.62 -7.00 19.97
N TYR A 337 7.73 -6.43 19.50
CA TYR A 337 8.11 -5.07 19.87
C TYR A 337 7.21 -4.04 19.18
N GLU A 338 6.91 -2.95 19.89
CA GLU A 338 6.20 -1.80 19.35
C GLU A 338 7.23 -0.87 18.67
N VAL A 339 7.31 -0.97 17.33
CA VAL A 339 8.23 -0.19 16.49
C VAL A 339 7.58 1.11 16.05
N MET A 340 8.24 2.24 16.31
CA MET A 340 7.70 3.59 16.06
C MET A 340 8.73 4.51 15.39
N GLY A 341 8.30 5.22 14.35
CA GLY A 341 9.10 6.21 13.64
C GLY A 341 8.97 7.63 14.21
N PHE A 342 10.09 8.35 14.36
CA PHE A 342 10.11 9.76 14.75
C PHE A 342 10.97 10.61 13.82
N THR A 343 10.41 11.73 13.37
CA THR A 343 11.16 12.78 12.65
C THR A 343 11.95 13.66 13.61
N GLY A 344 12.97 14.34 13.13
CA GLY A 344 13.79 15.23 13.93
C GLY A 344 14.90 15.86 13.09
N SER A 345 15.81 16.59 13.74
CA SER A 345 17.01 17.13 13.08
C SER A 345 18.07 16.03 12.96
N TRP A 346 17.73 14.95 12.28
CA TRP A 346 18.58 13.77 12.09
C TRP A 346 19.55 13.97 10.94
N GLU A 347 20.72 13.37 11.09
CA GLU A 347 21.75 13.25 10.06
C GLU A 347 22.11 11.77 9.95
N SER A 348 22.66 11.35 8.80
CA SER A 348 23.15 9.97 8.58
C SER A 348 24.18 9.50 9.63
N THR A 349 24.76 10.48 10.33
CA THR A 349 25.94 10.38 11.18
C THR A 349 25.62 10.78 12.64
N ASP A 350 24.38 11.22 12.90
CA ASP A 350 23.87 11.69 14.19
C ASP A 350 22.34 11.69 14.20
N ALA A 351 21.71 10.73 14.87
CA ALA A 351 20.26 10.68 14.98
C ALA A 351 19.79 10.27 16.39
N LEU A 352 18.75 9.45 16.48
CA LEU A 352 18.03 9.20 17.72
C LEU A 352 18.89 8.45 18.75
N HIS A 353 19.58 7.39 18.33
CA HIS A 353 20.44 6.60 19.20
C HIS A 353 21.58 7.44 19.77
N CYS A 354 22.23 8.28 18.96
CA CYS A 354 23.33 9.15 19.39
C CYS A 354 22.94 10.12 20.52
N ARG A 355 21.65 10.40 20.69
CA ARG A 355 21.12 11.42 21.61
C ARG A 355 20.36 10.84 22.80
N THR A 356 20.43 9.52 22.98
CA THR A 356 19.73 8.76 24.04
C THR A 356 20.62 7.67 24.62
N LYS A 357 20.45 7.33 25.90
CA LYS A 357 21.15 6.21 26.55
C LYS A 357 20.26 5.51 27.57
N GLY A 358 20.03 4.20 27.43
CA GLY A 358 19.32 3.41 28.44
C GLY A 358 20.06 3.35 29.77
N LEU A 359 19.31 3.45 30.87
CA LEU A 359 19.78 3.22 32.23
C LEU A 359 19.19 1.89 32.72
N ALA A 360 20.06 0.93 33.06
CA ALA A 360 19.68 -0.41 33.48
C ALA A 360 18.77 -0.38 34.72
N ASP A 361 17.79 -1.27 34.76
CA ASP A 361 16.93 -1.43 35.95
C ASP A 361 17.67 -2.15 37.07
N LEU A 362 17.88 -1.45 38.18
CA LEU A 362 18.61 -1.95 39.35
C LEU A 362 17.87 -3.06 40.11
N ASN A 363 16.57 -3.25 39.85
CA ASN A 363 15.75 -4.24 40.53
C ASN A 363 15.34 -5.39 39.60
N GLN A 364 15.89 -5.46 38.39
CA GLN A 364 15.47 -6.44 37.40
C GLN A 364 15.67 -7.89 37.86
N VAL A 365 14.85 -8.77 37.31
CA VAL A 365 15.16 -10.20 37.26
C VAL A 365 15.95 -10.43 35.98
N HIS A 366 17.20 -10.84 36.09
CA HIS A 366 18.06 -11.16 34.97
C HIS A 366 18.04 -12.67 34.74
N ILE A 367 17.83 -13.09 33.49
CA ILE A 367 17.76 -14.49 33.06
C ILE A 367 18.83 -14.66 31.99
N ARG A 368 19.80 -15.54 32.23
CA ARG A 368 20.79 -15.95 31.22
C ARG A 368 20.57 -17.41 30.86
N HIS A 369 20.33 -17.68 29.58
CA HIS A 369 20.02 -19.02 29.08
C HIS A 369 20.64 -19.24 27.69
N ILE A 370 21.23 -20.41 27.46
CA ILE A 370 21.67 -20.85 26.13
C ILE A 370 20.56 -21.75 25.57
N PRO A 371 19.90 -21.34 24.47
CA PRO A 371 18.74 -22.06 23.98
C PRO A 371 19.10 -23.39 23.33
N LEU A 372 18.24 -24.39 23.53
CA LEU A 372 18.10 -25.53 22.62
C LEU A 372 17.78 -25.00 21.22
N SER A 373 18.50 -25.48 20.22
CA SER A 373 18.40 -25.01 18.84
C SER A 373 18.68 -26.14 17.84
N GLY A 374 18.16 -25.97 16.61
CA GLY A 374 18.35 -26.94 15.52
C GLY A 374 17.64 -28.27 15.76
N ASN A 375 18.19 -29.34 15.20
CA ASN A 375 17.62 -30.69 15.26
C ASN A 375 18.14 -31.43 16.50
N MET A 376 17.26 -31.66 17.47
CA MET A 376 17.55 -32.36 18.72
C MET A 376 17.06 -33.81 18.63
N PRO A 377 17.90 -34.83 18.87
CA PRO A 377 17.45 -36.23 18.83
C PRO A 377 16.25 -36.46 19.75
N TYR A 378 15.37 -37.38 19.36
CA TYR A 378 14.21 -37.75 20.17
C TYR A 378 14.61 -38.15 21.59
N GLN A 379 14.01 -37.47 22.56
CA GLN A 379 14.13 -37.76 24.00
C GLN A 379 12.74 -37.70 24.64
N ASN A 380 12.57 -38.31 25.82
CA ASN A 380 11.30 -38.22 26.56
C ASN A 380 11.05 -36.82 27.13
N SER A 381 12.12 -36.08 27.40
CA SER A 381 12.12 -34.70 27.85
C SER A 381 13.43 -34.01 27.44
N TYR A 382 13.39 -32.68 27.37
CA TYR A 382 14.54 -31.84 27.05
C TYR A 382 14.88 -30.94 28.23
N PRO A 383 16.10 -31.02 28.80
CA PRO A 383 16.50 -30.18 29.91
C PRO A 383 16.70 -28.73 29.43
N VAL A 384 16.25 -27.80 30.26
CA VAL A 384 16.38 -26.36 30.04
C VAL A 384 16.99 -25.76 31.30
N ASP A 385 18.21 -25.26 31.17
CA ASP A 385 19.00 -24.71 32.28
C ASP A 385 19.20 -23.19 32.12
N ALA A 386 19.06 -22.45 33.22
CA ALA A 386 19.26 -21.00 33.21
C ALA A 386 19.93 -20.50 34.51
N THR A 387 20.71 -19.44 34.38
CA THR A 387 21.16 -18.64 35.53
C THR A 387 20.17 -17.50 35.74
N ILE A 388 19.54 -17.43 36.92
CA ILE A 388 18.50 -16.44 37.21
C ILE A 388 18.84 -15.69 38.49
N LYS A 389 18.94 -14.36 38.39
CA LYS A 389 19.23 -13.44 39.49
C LYS A 389 18.14 -12.40 39.64
N ALA A 390 17.62 -12.23 40.86
CA ALA A 390 16.80 -11.07 41.22
C ALA A 390 17.69 -10.00 41.86
N PHE A 391 17.86 -8.85 41.21
CA PHE A 391 18.69 -7.75 41.70
C PHE A 391 18.00 -6.87 42.75
N SER A 392 16.68 -7.00 42.90
CA SER A 392 15.90 -6.34 43.96
C SER A 392 16.29 -6.75 45.39
N GLY A 393 17.12 -7.80 45.55
CA GLY A 393 17.43 -8.44 46.82
C GLY A 393 16.32 -9.36 47.36
N SER A 394 15.18 -9.44 46.68
CA SER A 394 14.11 -10.38 47.00
C SER A 394 14.38 -11.77 46.44
N GLU A 395 13.89 -12.81 47.12
CA GLU A 395 13.95 -14.18 46.58
C GLU A 395 13.09 -14.32 45.33
N LEU A 396 13.48 -15.22 44.43
CA LEU A 396 12.63 -15.65 43.31
C LEU A 396 11.42 -16.42 43.84
N LYS A 397 10.26 -16.24 43.22
CA LYS A 397 9.05 -17.00 43.52
C LYS A 397 9.14 -18.38 42.86
N PRO A 398 9.25 -19.48 43.62
CA PRO A 398 9.47 -20.81 43.03
C PRO A 398 8.33 -21.27 42.10
N ASP A 399 7.10 -20.81 42.33
CA ASP A 399 5.93 -21.08 41.49
C ASP A 399 5.84 -20.18 40.24
N SER A 400 6.79 -19.25 40.10
CA SER A 400 6.85 -18.25 39.03
C SER A 400 8.21 -18.24 38.34
N VAL A 401 8.98 -19.33 38.42
CA VAL A 401 10.11 -19.63 37.54
C VAL A 401 9.69 -20.77 36.61
N LEU A 402 9.36 -20.41 35.37
CA LEU A 402 8.61 -21.27 34.46
C LEU A 402 9.25 -21.30 33.07
N ILE A 403 9.14 -22.45 32.42
CA ILE A 403 9.30 -22.62 30.98
C ILE A 403 7.91 -22.60 30.37
N PHE A 404 7.64 -21.67 29.48
CA PHE A 404 6.46 -21.72 28.61
C PHE A 404 6.86 -22.40 27.32
N TYR A 405 6.14 -23.42 26.87
CA TYR A 405 6.47 -24.14 25.64
C TYR A 405 5.22 -24.61 24.89
N ARG A 406 5.33 -24.81 23.58
CA ARG A 406 4.28 -25.40 22.74
C ARG A 406 4.90 -26.22 21.62
N ALA A 407 4.14 -27.18 21.09
CA ALA A 407 4.53 -27.95 19.92
C ALA A 407 3.67 -27.54 18.72
N ASN A 408 4.29 -27.35 17.55
CA ASN A 408 3.64 -27.09 16.26
C ASN A 408 2.56 -25.99 16.35
N GLU A 409 2.90 -24.86 16.95
CA GLU A 409 2.01 -23.69 17.14
C GLU A 409 0.74 -23.96 17.97
N GLY A 410 0.69 -25.08 18.70
CA GLY A 410 -0.41 -25.41 19.61
C GLY A 410 -0.53 -24.47 20.82
N ALA A 411 -1.38 -24.86 21.77
CA ALA A 411 -1.56 -24.08 22.99
C ALA A 411 -0.29 -24.08 23.86
N TRP A 412 0.05 -22.91 24.42
CA TRP A 412 1.13 -22.77 25.40
C TRP A 412 0.87 -23.63 26.65
N GLN A 413 1.87 -24.41 27.02
CA GLN A 413 1.98 -25.20 28.25
C GLN A 413 3.04 -24.58 29.16
N THR A 414 3.02 -24.96 30.43
CA THR A 414 4.04 -24.52 31.40
C THR A 414 4.72 -25.71 32.07
N ALA A 415 6.03 -25.61 32.25
CA ALA A 415 6.82 -26.50 33.09
C ALA A 415 7.54 -25.68 34.17
N PRO A 416 7.52 -26.10 35.45
CA PRO A 416 8.23 -25.41 36.50
C PRO A 416 9.74 -25.67 36.40
N MET A 417 10.54 -24.66 36.73
CA MET A 417 11.98 -24.83 36.97
C MET A 417 12.24 -24.94 38.48
N THR A 418 13.29 -25.67 38.84
CA THR A 418 13.73 -25.88 40.21
C THR A 418 15.14 -25.35 40.40
N ASN A 419 15.40 -24.71 41.55
CA ASN A 419 16.74 -24.23 41.88
C ASN A 419 17.66 -25.42 42.23
N THR A 420 18.74 -25.58 41.46
CA THR A 420 19.71 -26.67 41.63
C THR A 420 20.93 -26.26 42.47
N GLY A 421 21.04 -24.97 42.79
CA GLY A 421 22.07 -24.40 43.66
C GLY A 421 22.44 -22.98 43.25
N GLY A 422 22.53 -22.06 44.22
CA GLY A 422 22.87 -20.66 43.96
C GLY A 422 21.83 -20.01 43.04
N GLN A 423 22.30 -19.51 41.88
CA GLN A 423 21.46 -18.90 40.85
C GLN A 423 21.07 -19.87 39.72
N GLN A 424 21.41 -21.16 39.83
CA GLN A 424 21.14 -22.14 38.78
C GLN A 424 19.73 -22.71 38.91
N TRP A 425 18.99 -22.72 37.80
CA TRP A 425 17.64 -23.25 37.70
C TRP A 425 17.55 -24.22 36.54
N SER A 426 16.83 -25.33 36.75
CA SER A 426 16.65 -26.37 35.75
C SER A 426 15.19 -26.83 35.71
N GLY A 427 14.67 -27.01 34.51
CA GLY A 427 13.37 -27.60 34.24
C GLY A 427 13.42 -28.46 32.98
N GLU A 428 12.30 -29.08 32.63
CA GLU A 428 12.24 -29.96 31.46
C GLU A 428 11.02 -29.66 30.60
N ILE A 429 11.22 -29.61 29.28
CA ILE A 429 10.15 -29.61 28.30
C ILE A 429 9.76 -31.06 28.02
N THR A 430 8.48 -31.40 28.17
CA THR A 430 7.98 -32.74 27.82
C THR A 430 7.97 -32.87 26.29
N THR A 431 8.45 -34.00 25.78
CA THR A 431 8.63 -34.22 24.35
C THR A 431 7.33 -34.20 23.54
N ALA A 432 7.48 -33.98 22.23
CA ALA A 432 6.44 -34.16 21.22
C ALA A 432 6.81 -35.30 20.27
N ALA A 433 6.01 -35.51 19.22
CA ALA A 433 6.34 -36.49 18.18
C ALA A 433 7.62 -36.08 17.42
N SER A 434 8.36 -37.06 16.90
CA SER A 434 9.43 -36.82 15.92
C SER A 434 8.91 -35.96 14.77
N GLY A 435 9.73 -35.02 14.29
CA GLY A 435 9.37 -34.00 13.30
C GLY A 435 8.74 -32.73 13.88
N SER A 436 8.41 -32.68 15.18
CA SER A 436 7.75 -31.49 15.77
C SER A 436 8.70 -30.32 15.95
N ARG A 437 8.21 -29.10 15.70
CA ARG A 437 8.80 -27.84 16.16
C ARG A 437 8.33 -27.55 17.58
N ILE A 438 9.27 -27.26 18.47
CA ILE A 438 9.00 -26.80 19.84
C ILE A 438 9.39 -25.33 19.94
N ASP A 439 8.42 -24.47 20.26
CA ASP A 439 8.68 -23.08 20.65
C ASP A 439 8.68 -22.98 22.17
N TYR A 440 9.58 -22.20 22.78
CA TYR A 440 9.60 -21.97 24.22
C TYR A 440 10.24 -20.64 24.61
N TYR A 441 9.90 -20.15 25.80
CA TYR A 441 10.56 -19.01 26.44
C TYR A 441 10.56 -19.20 27.96
N LEU A 442 11.45 -18.49 28.65
CA LEU A 442 11.53 -18.52 30.10
C LEU A 442 10.81 -17.34 30.72
N PHE A 443 10.28 -17.53 31.92
CA PHE A 443 9.69 -16.49 32.73
C PHE A 443 10.16 -16.65 34.18
N ALA A 444 10.55 -15.54 34.81
CA ALA A 444 10.88 -15.52 36.22
C ALA A 444 10.31 -14.26 36.89
N ALA A 445 9.82 -14.42 38.13
CA ALA A 445 9.40 -13.30 38.96
C ALA A 445 9.94 -13.44 40.39
N ASP A 446 10.22 -12.30 41.04
CA ASP A 446 10.64 -12.23 42.44
C ASP A 446 9.49 -11.89 43.39
N GLN A 447 9.76 -11.92 44.71
CA GLN A 447 8.79 -11.55 45.75
C GLN A 447 8.40 -10.06 45.72
N ALA A 448 9.23 -9.19 45.13
CA ALA A 448 8.92 -7.78 44.90
C ALA A 448 8.03 -7.54 43.67
N ASN A 449 7.71 -8.60 42.91
CA ASN A 449 6.95 -8.59 41.66
C ASN A 449 7.71 -7.99 40.45
N ASN A 450 9.03 -7.86 40.55
CA ASN A 450 9.86 -7.70 39.37
C ASN A 450 9.82 -9.01 38.59
N ARG A 451 9.75 -8.91 37.27
CA ARG A 451 9.61 -10.07 36.38
C ARG A 451 10.31 -9.79 35.07
N ASN A 452 10.80 -10.86 34.45
CA ASN A 452 11.41 -10.79 33.15
C ASN A 452 11.19 -12.10 32.38
N MET A 453 11.47 -12.06 31.08
CA MET A 453 11.40 -13.20 30.18
C MET A 453 12.72 -13.38 29.44
N HIS A 454 12.93 -14.56 28.86
CA HIS A 454 14.05 -14.82 27.96
C HIS A 454 13.59 -15.69 26.76
N PRO A 455 13.61 -15.16 25.51
CA PRO A 455 14.04 -13.81 25.13
C PRO A 455 13.19 -12.71 25.77
N PHE A 456 13.66 -11.46 25.74
CA PHE A 456 13.05 -10.35 26.49
C PHE A 456 11.54 -10.20 26.22
N ILE A 457 11.11 -10.35 24.96
CA ILE A 457 9.71 -10.19 24.56
C ILE A 457 8.84 -11.42 24.87
N GLY A 458 9.45 -12.58 25.08
CA GLY A 458 8.76 -13.84 25.41
C GLY A 458 8.02 -14.47 24.23
N ALA A 459 6.73 -14.73 24.40
CA ALA A 459 5.92 -15.50 23.46
C ALA A 459 5.91 -15.03 21.98
N PRO A 460 6.03 -13.72 21.66
CA PRO A 460 6.09 -13.26 20.27
C PRO A 460 7.35 -13.66 19.49
N ASP A 461 8.48 -13.87 20.18
CA ASP A 461 9.76 -14.26 19.59
C ASP A 461 10.41 -15.34 20.46
N PRO A 462 9.84 -16.56 20.48
CA PRO A 462 10.31 -17.63 21.35
C PRO A 462 11.57 -18.30 20.78
N HIS A 463 12.35 -18.91 21.67
CA HIS A 463 13.36 -19.89 21.26
C HIS A 463 12.68 -21.09 20.60
N PHE A 464 13.37 -21.78 19.69
CA PHE A 464 12.82 -22.99 19.09
C PHE A 464 13.87 -24.05 18.74
N PHE A 465 13.43 -25.30 18.70
CA PHE A 465 14.18 -26.45 18.19
C PHE A 465 13.24 -27.48 17.55
N PHE A 466 13.80 -28.44 16.83
CA PHE A 466 13.06 -29.55 16.22
C PHE A 466 13.38 -30.88 16.91
N VAL A 467 12.38 -31.74 17.06
CA VAL A 467 12.55 -33.12 17.53
C VAL A 467 12.93 -33.99 16.32
N ASP A 468 14.14 -34.55 16.31
CA ASP A 468 14.81 -35.21 15.16
C ASP A 468 14.96 -34.28 13.93
N GLU A 469 14.93 -34.82 12.72
CA GLU A 469 14.92 -34.03 11.48
C GLU A 469 13.57 -33.33 11.32
N GLN A 470 13.63 -32.07 10.87
CA GLN A 470 12.48 -31.25 10.62
C GLN A 470 11.55 -31.91 9.60
N ALA A 471 10.30 -32.12 10.00
CA ALA A 471 9.23 -32.58 9.13
C ALA A 471 8.41 -31.36 8.68
N PHE A 472 7.98 -31.33 7.43
CA PHE A 472 7.28 -30.18 6.83
C PHE A 472 5.90 -30.59 6.32
N ALA A 473 4.94 -29.66 6.36
CA ALA A 473 3.71 -29.81 5.59
C ALA A 473 4.02 -29.51 4.12
N GLN A 474 3.31 -30.14 3.17
CA GLN A 474 3.47 -29.83 1.74
C GLN A 474 2.11 -29.68 1.09
N ILE A 475 1.73 -28.45 0.77
CA ILE A 475 0.45 -28.15 0.15
C ILE A 475 0.47 -28.47 -1.35
N SER A 476 -0.65 -29.01 -1.83
CA SER A 476 -0.93 -29.11 -3.25
C SER A 476 -2.41 -28.87 -3.48
N VAL A 477 -2.74 -28.18 -4.57
CA VAL A 477 -4.13 -27.87 -4.91
C VAL A 477 -4.53 -28.46 -6.25
N THR A 478 -5.80 -28.80 -6.39
CA THR A 478 -6.36 -29.24 -7.66
C THR A 478 -7.81 -28.79 -7.78
N PRO A 479 -8.19 -28.06 -8.85
CA PRO A 479 -7.35 -27.60 -9.96
C PRO A 479 -6.40 -26.43 -9.56
N GLU A 480 -5.39 -26.16 -10.38
CA GLU A 480 -4.44 -25.03 -10.19
C GLU A 480 -5.03 -23.67 -10.60
N SER A 481 -6.18 -23.67 -11.27
CA SER A 481 -6.98 -22.47 -11.56
C SER A 481 -8.46 -22.81 -11.62
N LEU A 482 -9.31 -21.82 -11.38
CA LEU A 482 -10.76 -21.94 -11.41
C LEU A 482 -11.32 -21.05 -12.52
N SER A 483 -12.26 -21.58 -13.30
CA SER A 483 -12.97 -20.76 -14.28
C SER A 483 -14.42 -21.19 -14.44
N THR A 484 -15.31 -20.22 -14.60
CA THR A 484 -16.73 -20.49 -14.81
C THR A 484 -17.37 -19.41 -15.69
N ILE A 485 -18.46 -19.78 -16.35
CA ILE A 485 -19.26 -18.90 -17.22
C ILE A 485 -20.67 -18.86 -16.65
N LEU A 486 -21.17 -17.69 -16.30
CA LEU A 486 -22.49 -17.50 -15.70
C LEU A 486 -23.35 -16.53 -16.52
N PRO A 487 -24.66 -16.76 -16.62
CA PRO A 487 -25.57 -15.70 -17.03
C PRO A 487 -25.64 -14.60 -15.95
N PRO A 488 -26.11 -13.39 -16.29
CA PRO A 488 -26.35 -12.34 -15.30
C PRO A 488 -27.27 -12.85 -14.17
N GLY A 489 -26.87 -12.66 -12.91
CA GLY A 489 -27.58 -13.17 -11.73
C GLY A 489 -27.27 -14.64 -11.36
N GLY A 490 -26.41 -15.32 -12.11
CA GLY A 490 -26.03 -16.72 -11.86
C GLY A 490 -25.11 -16.90 -10.66
N ILE A 491 -25.15 -18.10 -10.06
CA ILE A 491 -24.25 -18.51 -8.97
C ILE A 491 -23.73 -19.91 -9.29
N SER A 492 -22.43 -20.16 -9.12
CA SER A 492 -21.82 -21.51 -9.17
C SER A 492 -20.93 -21.76 -7.95
N GLN A 493 -20.70 -23.04 -7.66
CA GLN A 493 -19.73 -23.51 -6.67
C GLN A 493 -18.75 -24.44 -7.37
N GLU A 494 -17.49 -24.03 -7.47
CA GLU A 494 -16.43 -24.84 -8.06
C GLU A 494 -15.61 -25.53 -6.96
N PRO A 495 -15.38 -26.85 -7.04
CA PRO A 495 -14.61 -27.57 -6.04
C PRO A 495 -13.12 -27.28 -6.19
N LEU A 496 -12.45 -26.99 -5.07
CA LEU A 496 -11.00 -26.91 -4.95
C LEU A 496 -10.53 -27.94 -3.92
N THR A 497 -9.65 -28.85 -4.33
CA THR A 497 -9.07 -29.86 -3.45
C THR A 497 -7.75 -29.36 -2.91
N ILE A 498 -7.53 -29.46 -1.60
CA ILE A 498 -6.27 -29.15 -0.91
C ILE A 498 -5.75 -30.46 -0.33
N CYS A 499 -4.53 -30.85 -0.68
CA CYS A 499 -3.87 -32.06 -0.20
C CYS A 499 -2.61 -31.71 0.61
N ASN A 500 -2.28 -32.57 1.58
CA ASN A 500 -1.02 -32.50 2.31
C ASN A 500 -0.14 -33.70 1.96
N PHE A 501 0.94 -33.47 1.23
CA PHE A 501 1.95 -34.48 0.90
C PHE A 501 3.14 -34.49 1.87
N GLY A 502 3.11 -33.62 2.88
CA GLY A 502 4.12 -33.51 3.90
C GLY A 502 4.01 -34.55 5.00
N GLU A 503 4.86 -34.40 6.01
CA GLU A 503 5.01 -35.34 7.13
C GLU A 503 4.33 -34.86 8.43
N ILE A 504 3.92 -33.59 8.50
CA ILE A 504 3.13 -33.00 9.61
C ILE A 504 1.81 -32.42 9.11
N ASP A 505 0.88 -32.13 10.03
CA ASP A 505 -0.41 -31.51 9.71
C ASP A 505 -0.25 -30.19 8.94
N LEU A 506 -0.99 -30.05 7.84
CA LEU A 506 -1.08 -28.82 7.05
C LEU A 506 -2.18 -27.93 7.62
N ASN A 507 -1.81 -26.85 8.28
CA ASN A 507 -2.72 -25.80 8.72
C ASN A 507 -2.81 -24.75 7.60
N TYR A 508 -4.02 -24.41 7.17
CA TYR A 508 -4.22 -23.42 6.12
C TYR A 508 -5.32 -22.42 6.47
N SER A 509 -5.29 -21.25 5.85
CA SER A 509 -6.33 -20.22 5.87
C SER A 509 -6.53 -19.65 4.46
N ILE A 510 -7.72 -19.15 4.15
CA ILE A 510 -8.09 -18.75 2.78
C ILE A 510 -8.62 -17.33 2.79
N THR A 511 -8.12 -16.52 1.86
CA THR A 511 -8.68 -15.22 1.48
C THR A 511 -8.95 -15.22 -0.03
N THR A 512 -9.78 -14.29 -0.50
CA THR A 512 -10.10 -14.17 -1.93
C THR A 512 -9.86 -12.73 -2.38
N ASN A 513 -9.17 -12.56 -3.51
CA ASN A 513 -9.06 -11.28 -4.21
C ASN A 513 -10.12 -11.24 -5.32
N SER A 514 -10.97 -10.22 -5.28
CA SER A 514 -12.07 -10.01 -6.24
C SER A 514 -12.20 -8.56 -6.67
N ALA A 515 -11.16 -7.74 -6.46
CA ALA A 515 -11.16 -6.32 -6.77
C ALA A 515 -11.32 -6.09 -8.28
N MET A 516 -12.17 -5.12 -8.64
CA MET A 516 -12.35 -4.66 -10.00
C MET A 516 -11.69 -3.30 -10.18
N TYR A 517 -10.98 -3.15 -11.30
CA TYR A 517 -10.31 -1.89 -11.66
C TYR A 517 -10.87 -1.38 -12.99
N GLU A 518 -11.13 -0.08 -13.07
CA GLU A 518 -11.52 0.62 -14.30
C GLU A 518 -10.54 1.77 -14.53
N ASP A 519 -10.08 1.88 -15.78
CA ASP A 519 -9.14 2.90 -16.21
C ASP A 519 -9.87 4.03 -16.95
N LEU A 520 -9.63 5.27 -16.51
CA LEU A 520 -10.02 6.48 -17.23
C LEU A 520 -8.77 7.22 -17.69
N THR A 521 -8.53 7.27 -19.00
CA THR A 521 -7.43 8.06 -19.57
C THR A 521 -7.91 9.45 -19.99
N VAL A 522 -7.23 10.47 -19.50
CA VAL A 522 -7.43 11.89 -19.84
C VAL A 522 -6.21 12.40 -20.59
N GLU A 523 -6.43 12.91 -21.79
CA GLU A 523 -5.39 13.60 -22.57
C GLU A 523 -5.24 15.04 -22.06
N VAL A 524 -4.03 15.40 -21.64
CA VAL A 524 -3.70 16.71 -21.08
C VAL A 524 -2.93 17.52 -22.13
N ALA A 525 -3.26 18.82 -22.24
CA ALA A 525 -2.60 19.68 -23.22
C ALA A 525 -1.10 19.86 -22.90
N ASP A 526 -0.30 19.94 -23.96
CA ASP A 526 1.15 20.18 -23.87
C ASP A 526 1.49 21.40 -23.00
N SER A 527 2.64 21.34 -22.34
CA SER A 527 3.17 22.45 -21.55
C SER A 527 3.57 23.65 -22.42
N PRO A 528 3.63 24.87 -21.83
CA PRO A 528 4.24 26.01 -22.48
C PRO A 528 5.62 25.62 -23.01
N GLN A 529 5.99 26.24 -24.13
CA GLN A 529 7.33 26.04 -24.71
C GLN A 529 8.39 26.36 -23.66
N ALA A 530 9.52 25.64 -23.69
CA ALA A 530 10.62 25.79 -22.74
C ALA A 530 11.19 27.22 -22.60
N THR A 531 10.84 28.15 -23.50
CA THR A 531 11.27 29.56 -23.48
C THR A 531 10.15 30.53 -23.07
N ALA A 532 8.99 30.02 -22.64
CA ALA A 532 7.80 30.81 -22.35
C ALA A 532 7.58 31.06 -20.84
N TYR A 533 8.40 30.46 -19.98
CA TYR A 533 8.39 30.62 -18.53
C TYR A 533 9.83 30.56 -18.01
N ASP A 534 10.05 31.11 -16.83
CA ASP A 534 11.36 31.12 -16.19
C ASP A 534 11.43 30.08 -15.06
N TYR A 535 10.48 30.06 -14.12
CA TYR A 535 10.56 29.24 -12.89
C TYR A 535 9.41 28.25 -12.73
N ASN A 536 8.16 28.67 -12.94
CA ASN A 536 7.00 27.82 -12.68
C ASN A 536 5.89 28.10 -13.69
N THR A 537 5.54 27.09 -14.49
CA THR A 537 4.51 27.19 -15.54
C THR A 537 3.10 27.45 -14.99
N TRP A 538 2.80 27.08 -13.75
CA TRP A 538 1.55 27.40 -13.08
C TRP A 538 1.51 28.88 -12.68
N ASP A 539 2.48 29.33 -11.90
CA ASP A 539 2.47 30.70 -11.36
C ASP A 539 2.58 31.76 -12.46
N GLU A 540 3.30 31.47 -13.54
CA GLU A 540 3.56 32.43 -14.61
C GLU A 540 2.53 32.37 -15.74
N SER A 541 2.02 31.17 -16.04
CA SER A 541 1.20 30.93 -17.22
C SER A 541 -0.14 30.26 -16.94
N ASN A 542 -0.43 29.86 -15.70
CA ASN A 542 -1.59 29.03 -15.31
C ASN A 542 -1.75 27.82 -16.24
N TRP A 543 -0.65 27.09 -16.49
CA TRP A 543 -0.58 26.13 -17.61
C TRP A 543 -1.81 25.26 -17.74
N ILE A 544 -2.12 24.38 -16.78
CA ILE A 544 -3.31 23.56 -16.92
C ILE A 544 -3.95 23.13 -15.61
N GLU A 545 -5.28 23.29 -15.61
CA GLU A 545 -6.23 22.52 -14.81
C GLU A 545 -7.07 21.70 -15.78
N PHE A 546 -7.38 20.47 -15.42
CA PHE A 546 -8.24 19.59 -16.21
C PHE A 546 -9.24 18.87 -15.29
N GLU A 547 -10.45 18.67 -15.81
CA GLU A 547 -11.54 18.02 -15.06
C GLU A 547 -11.51 16.52 -15.29
N VAL A 548 -11.66 15.78 -14.20
CA VAL A 548 -11.82 14.33 -14.18
C VAL A 548 -13.22 14.03 -13.64
N GLU A 549 -14.01 13.28 -14.39
CA GLU A 549 -15.35 12.85 -13.98
C GLU A 549 -15.52 11.36 -14.31
N GLY A 550 -16.17 10.61 -13.41
CA GLY A 550 -16.46 9.19 -13.61
C GLY A 550 -15.43 8.24 -13.01
N THR A 551 -14.66 8.71 -12.02
CA THR A 551 -13.74 7.90 -11.23
C THR A 551 -14.33 7.61 -9.85
N GLU A 552 -13.99 6.44 -9.30
CA GLU A 552 -14.32 6.07 -7.91
C GLU A 552 -13.09 6.33 -7.02
N MET A 553 -12.88 5.51 -5.98
CA MET A 553 -11.67 5.52 -5.17
C MET A 553 -10.47 5.09 -6.02
N LEU A 554 -9.48 5.97 -6.17
CA LEU A 554 -8.29 5.70 -6.95
C LEU A 554 -7.46 4.58 -6.31
N TRP A 555 -7.02 3.64 -7.15
CA TRP A 555 -6.03 2.63 -6.82
C TRP A 555 -4.63 3.13 -7.19
N VAL A 556 -4.49 3.64 -8.42
CA VAL A 556 -3.22 4.15 -8.96
C VAL A 556 -3.48 5.18 -10.05
N VAL A 557 -2.53 6.10 -10.26
CA VAL A 557 -2.54 7.05 -11.38
C VAL A 557 -1.28 6.86 -12.21
N GLU A 558 -1.43 6.69 -13.53
CA GLU A 558 -0.33 6.60 -14.49
C GLU A 558 -0.25 7.88 -15.33
N VAL A 559 0.95 8.43 -15.54
CA VAL A 559 1.19 9.58 -16.43
C VAL A 559 2.17 9.18 -17.52
N ASN A 560 1.71 9.18 -18.77
CA ASN A 560 2.55 9.01 -19.94
C ASN A 560 2.85 10.38 -20.57
N TYR A 561 4.12 10.67 -20.85
CA TYR A 561 4.51 11.97 -21.41
C TYR A 561 5.84 11.91 -22.17
N ILE A 562 6.03 12.85 -23.08
CA ILE A 562 7.30 13.12 -23.75
C ILE A 562 7.92 14.34 -23.07
N TRP A 563 9.08 14.14 -22.44
CA TRP A 563 9.84 15.18 -21.79
C TRP A 563 10.97 15.66 -22.68
N SER A 564 11.16 16.97 -22.75
CA SER A 564 12.34 17.59 -23.32
C SER A 564 12.95 18.55 -22.32
N THR A 565 14.27 18.56 -22.28
CA THR A 565 15.10 19.36 -21.38
C THR A 565 16.34 19.83 -22.10
N ASP A 566 16.92 20.91 -21.64
CA ASP A 566 18.14 21.49 -22.16
C ASP A 566 19.41 20.80 -21.59
N SER A 567 20.49 21.52 -21.33
CA SER A 567 21.74 20.93 -20.81
C SER A 567 21.73 20.63 -19.31
N TYR A 568 20.71 21.04 -18.56
CA TYR A 568 20.65 20.93 -17.09
C TYR A 568 19.38 20.21 -16.63
N PRO A 569 19.21 18.91 -16.96
CA PRO A 569 18.02 18.14 -16.58
C PRO A 569 17.68 18.21 -15.09
N GLU A 570 18.69 18.30 -14.22
CA GLU A 570 18.56 18.31 -12.76
C GLU A 570 17.71 19.45 -12.18
N GLU A 571 17.51 20.54 -12.92
CA GLU A 571 16.79 21.71 -12.44
C GLU A 571 15.26 21.59 -12.63
N GLY A 572 14.82 20.66 -13.48
CA GLY A 572 13.44 20.50 -13.92
C GLY A 572 12.66 19.40 -13.20
N SER A 573 11.40 19.70 -12.88
CA SER A 573 10.44 18.73 -12.33
C SER A 573 9.02 18.93 -12.88
N LEU A 574 8.29 17.82 -13.02
CA LEU A 574 6.87 17.78 -13.42
C LEU A 574 6.05 17.33 -12.22
N HIS A 575 4.96 18.05 -11.94
CA HIS A 575 4.12 17.88 -10.75
C HIS A 575 2.67 17.67 -11.14
N LEU A 576 1.95 16.89 -10.34
CA LEU A 576 0.52 16.65 -10.45
C LEU A 576 -0.13 16.83 -9.07
N MET A 577 -1.26 17.54 -9.02
CA MET A 577 -2.02 17.74 -7.79
C MET A 577 -3.48 17.32 -7.95
N SER A 578 -3.99 16.59 -6.95
CA SER A 578 -5.36 16.12 -6.90
C SER A 578 -6.34 17.20 -6.44
N PRO A 579 -7.67 17.01 -6.62
CA PRO A 579 -8.69 17.92 -6.12
C PRO A 579 -8.68 18.11 -4.60
N LEU A 580 -8.13 17.14 -3.85
CA LEU A 580 -7.98 17.20 -2.40
C LEU A 580 -6.72 17.97 -1.96
N GLY A 581 -5.85 18.33 -2.89
CA GLY A 581 -4.60 19.06 -2.65
C GLY A 581 -3.40 18.16 -2.36
N THR A 582 -3.50 16.86 -2.61
CA THR A 582 -2.33 15.96 -2.59
C THR A 582 -1.48 16.24 -3.81
N GLU A 583 -0.18 16.42 -3.62
CA GLU A 583 0.77 16.76 -4.66
C GLU A 583 1.79 15.62 -4.81
N ALA A 584 2.04 15.20 -6.05
CA ALA A 584 3.04 14.20 -6.39
C ALA A 584 3.97 14.72 -7.49
N VAL A 585 5.25 14.41 -7.34
CA VAL A 585 6.28 14.71 -8.33
C VAL A 585 6.28 13.58 -9.37
N VAL A 586 5.74 13.85 -10.55
CA VAL A 586 5.71 12.93 -11.69
C VAL A 586 7.11 12.67 -12.24
N ALA A 587 7.96 13.71 -12.25
CA ALA A 587 9.31 13.64 -12.78
C ALA A 587 10.23 14.61 -12.03
N SER A 588 11.47 14.21 -11.81
CA SER A 588 12.53 15.12 -11.34
C SER A 588 13.86 14.70 -11.96
N ALA A 589 14.62 15.66 -12.47
CA ALA A 589 15.93 15.41 -13.07
C ALA A 589 15.93 14.47 -14.30
N HIS A 590 14.80 14.38 -15.04
CA HIS A 590 14.69 13.48 -16.18
C HIS A 590 15.43 14.02 -17.42
N PRO A 591 16.23 13.20 -18.14
CA PRO A 591 16.73 13.57 -19.45
C PRO A 591 15.61 13.63 -20.50
N SER A 592 15.86 14.19 -21.68
CA SER A 592 14.87 14.19 -22.78
C SER A 592 14.51 12.75 -23.19
N GLY A 593 13.21 12.42 -23.27
CA GLY A 593 12.75 11.05 -23.54
C GLY A 593 11.24 10.86 -23.42
N ASN A 594 10.79 9.62 -23.63
CA ASN A 594 9.40 9.22 -23.41
C ASN A 594 9.33 8.47 -22.08
N TYR A 595 8.38 8.83 -21.24
CA TYR A 595 8.26 8.31 -19.89
C TYR A 595 6.83 7.84 -19.60
N VAL A 596 6.75 6.87 -18.70
CA VAL A 596 5.51 6.41 -18.06
C VAL A 596 5.82 6.38 -16.56
N GLN A 597 5.05 7.12 -15.77
CA GLN A 597 5.18 7.17 -14.33
C GLN A 597 3.92 6.64 -13.68
N ILE A 598 4.05 5.67 -12.78
CA ILE A 598 2.96 5.11 -11.99
C ILE A 598 3.06 5.68 -10.57
N MET A 599 1.95 6.18 -10.03
CA MET A 599 1.89 6.92 -8.76
C MET A 599 0.81 6.34 -7.86
N SER A 600 1.21 5.88 -6.67
CA SER A 600 0.30 5.44 -5.60
C SER A 600 0.00 6.56 -4.59
N ASP A 601 0.58 7.75 -4.77
CA ASP A 601 0.41 8.91 -3.89
C ASP A 601 -1.06 9.32 -3.72
N PHE A 602 -1.90 9.02 -4.72
CA PHE A 602 -3.33 9.31 -4.75
C PHE A 602 -4.21 8.11 -4.36
N MET A 603 -3.61 7.01 -3.87
CA MET A 603 -4.34 5.80 -3.52
C MET A 603 -5.37 6.09 -2.41
N ASN A 604 -6.60 5.63 -2.59
CA ASN A 604 -7.77 5.88 -1.75
C ASN A 604 -8.30 7.33 -1.76
N GLU A 605 -7.89 8.16 -2.73
CA GLU A 605 -8.54 9.45 -2.97
C GLU A 605 -9.71 9.31 -3.94
N GLN A 606 -10.71 10.19 -3.83
CA GLN A 606 -11.73 10.33 -4.86
C GLN A 606 -11.12 11.07 -6.05
N GLY A 607 -11.10 10.44 -7.23
CA GLY A 607 -10.45 11.02 -8.42
C GLY A 607 -11.24 12.15 -9.08
N ASP A 608 -12.54 12.26 -8.81
CA ASP A 608 -13.41 13.25 -9.45
C ASP A 608 -13.10 14.69 -9.00
N GLY A 609 -12.94 15.58 -9.97
CA GLY A 609 -12.74 17.01 -9.77
C GLY A 609 -11.59 17.59 -10.59
N THR A 610 -11.18 18.80 -10.20
CA THR A 610 -10.14 19.55 -10.90
C THR A 610 -8.75 19.10 -10.49
N TRP A 611 -8.01 18.53 -11.43
CA TRP A 611 -6.60 18.21 -11.30
C TRP A 611 -5.73 19.32 -11.88
N ARG A 612 -4.53 19.48 -11.34
CA ARG A 612 -3.57 20.50 -11.78
C ARG A 612 -2.23 19.89 -12.10
N MET A 613 -1.61 20.32 -13.20
CA MET A 613 -0.27 19.87 -13.58
C MET A 613 0.64 21.08 -13.87
N TRP A 614 1.89 21.01 -13.41
CA TRP A 614 2.88 22.06 -13.66
C TRP A 614 4.31 21.58 -13.73
N ILE A 615 5.14 22.36 -14.41
CA ILE A 615 6.60 22.25 -14.42
C ILE A 615 7.20 23.31 -13.49
N GLU A 616 8.20 22.90 -12.72
CA GLU A 616 9.12 23.77 -11.97
C GLU A 616 10.55 23.64 -12.49
N ASP A 617 11.19 24.78 -12.70
CA ASP A 617 12.62 24.95 -12.96
C ASP A 617 13.23 25.72 -11.79
N THR A 618 14.14 25.08 -11.06
CA THR A 618 14.79 25.68 -9.89
C THR A 618 15.85 26.74 -10.20
N TYR A 619 16.38 26.79 -11.43
CA TYR A 619 17.39 27.75 -11.86
C TYR A 619 16.77 29.01 -12.49
N GLY A 620 15.54 28.90 -12.98
CA GLY A 620 14.74 30.06 -13.37
C GLY A 620 15.05 30.57 -14.77
N ASP A 621 15.48 29.70 -15.69
CA ASP A 621 15.80 30.00 -17.08
C ASP A 621 14.97 29.21 -18.11
N GLY A 622 14.00 28.42 -17.65
CA GLY A 622 13.05 27.66 -18.44
C GLY A 622 13.60 26.27 -18.80
N GLY A 623 13.84 26.02 -20.08
CA GLY A 623 14.59 24.83 -20.51
C GLY A 623 13.82 23.51 -20.61
N HIS A 624 12.65 23.38 -19.96
CA HIS A 624 11.88 22.13 -19.98
C HIS A 624 10.51 22.20 -20.66
N GLN A 625 10.08 21.09 -21.25
CA GLN A 625 8.74 20.96 -21.83
C GLN A 625 8.22 19.52 -21.74
N ALA A 626 6.96 19.37 -21.34
CA ALA A 626 6.19 18.12 -21.41
C ALA A 626 5.19 18.18 -22.57
N THR A 627 5.13 17.14 -23.39
CA THR A 627 4.21 17.03 -24.53
C THR A 627 3.62 15.63 -24.63
N ASN A 628 2.51 15.46 -25.36
CA ASN A 628 1.81 14.18 -25.56
C ASN A 628 1.52 13.49 -24.21
N ILE A 629 0.83 14.22 -23.35
CA ILE A 629 0.58 13.87 -21.95
C ILE A 629 -0.76 13.14 -21.86
N GLY A 630 -0.73 11.89 -21.43
CA GLY A 630 -1.91 11.14 -21.01
C GLY A 630 -1.82 10.84 -19.52
N VAL A 631 -2.95 10.95 -18.83
CA VAL A 631 -3.08 10.60 -17.41
C VAL A 631 -4.17 9.55 -17.29
N THR A 632 -3.80 8.34 -16.87
CA THR A 632 -4.73 7.23 -16.65
C THR A 632 -5.02 7.08 -15.16
N PHE A 633 -6.28 7.23 -14.79
CA PHE A 633 -6.79 7.04 -13.44
C PHE A 633 -7.37 5.64 -13.32
N THR A 634 -6.74 4.77 -12.53
CA THR A 634 -7.28 3.44 -12.24
C THR A 634 -8.08 3.52 -10.94
N SER A 635 -9.39 3.30 -11.03
CA SER A 635 -10.30 3.32 -9.87
C SER A 635 -10.66 1.91 -9.42
N ASN A 636 -10.81 1.70 -8.11
CA ASN A 636 -11.45 0.50 -7.57
C ASN A 636 -12.97 0.68 -7.62
N VAL A 637 -13.59 0.09 -8.63
CA VAL A 637 -15.01 0.35 -8.98
C VAL A 637 -15.99 -0.56 -8.28
N ASN A 638 -15.57 -1.71 -7.71
CA ASN A 638 -16.42 -2.51 -6.82
C ASN A 638 -15.74 -3.75 -6.22
N THR A 639 -16.09 -4.06 -4.97
CA THR A 639 -15.80 -5.33 -4.28
C THR A 639 -17.11 -6.13 -4.07
N PHE A 640 -17.75 -6.62 -5.14
CA PHE A 640 -19.03 -7.35 -5.00
C PHE A 640 -18.91 -8.74 -4.39
N GLY A 641 -17.72 -9.15 -3.93
CA GLY A 641 -17.52 -10.50 -3.39
C GLY A 641 -17.95 -11.58 -4.38
N TRP A 642 -17.76 -11.32 -5.68
CA TRP A 642 -18.15 -12.26 -6.74
C TRP A 642 -17.41 -13.58 -6.65
N LEU A 643 -16.28 -13.59 -5.92
CA LEU A 643 -15.51 -14.76 -5.54
C LEU A 643 -15.46 -14.85 -4.01
N SER A 644 -15.81 -16.00 -3.43
CA SER A 644 -15.66 -16.25 -1.99
C SER A 644 -15.46 -17.73 -1.66
N ALA A 645 -14.81 -18.03 -0.52
CA ALA A 645 -14.60 -19.39 -0.01
C ALA A 645 -14.63 -19.40 1.53
N THR A 646 -14.87 -20.57 2.15
CA THR A 646 -14.97 -20.70 3.63
C THR A 646 -13.60 -21.00 4.28
N MET A 647 -13.35 -20.42 5.47
CA MET A 647 -12.06 -20.27 6.16
C MET A 647 -11.53 -21.47 6.96
N GLN A 648 -10.19 -21.45 7.10
CA GLN A 648 -9.22 -22.21 7.92
C GLN A 648 -9.48 -23.69 8.25
N GLY A 649 -8.47 -24.52 8.03
CA GLY A 649 -8.57 -25.96 8.25
C GLY A 649 -7.23 -26.63 8.53
N VAL A 650 -7.30 -27.91 8.88
CA VAL A 650 -6.14 -28.78 9.12
C VAL A 650 -6.27 -30.02 8.24
N VAL A 651 -5.24 -30.35 7.46
CA VAL A 651 -5.16 -31.56 6.63
C VAL A 651 -4.03 -32.46 7.13
N PRO A 652 -4.32 -33.64 7.69
CA PRO A 652 -3.28 -34.57 8.14
C PRO A 652 -2.36 -35.05 7.01
N PRO A 653 -1.14 -35.54 7.32
CA PRO A 653 -0.22 -36.12 6.34
C PRO A 653 -0.88 -37.19 5.46
N GLY A 654 -0.77 -37.02 4.14
CA GLY A 654 -1.31 -37.94 3.13
C GLY A 654 -2.81 -37.82 2.86
N GLU A 655 -3.51 -36.89 3.52
CA GLU A 655 -4.95 -36.66 3.34
C GLU A 655 -5.23 -35.46 2.42
N CYS A 656 -6.48 -35.36 1.97
CA CYS A 656 -6.99 -34.22 1.19
C CYS A 656 -8.37 -33.76 1.69
N VAL A 657 -8.67 -32.48 1.52
CA VAL A 657 -9.98 -31.88 1.79
C VAL A 657 -10.49 -31.18 0.54
N VAL A 658 -11.81 -31.23 0.30
CA VAL A 658 -12.46 -30.49 -0.79
C VAL A 658 -13.20 -29.30 -0.19
N ILE A 659 -12.90 -28.10 -0.70
CA ILE A 659 -13.64 -26.88 -0.41
C ILE A 659 -14.42 -26.43 -1.65
N ASN A 660 -15.48 -25.66 -1.44
CA ASN A 660 -16.27 -25.11 -2.54
C ASN A 660 -16.02 -23.60 -2.62
N VAL A 661 -15.57 -23.14 -3.79
CA VAL A 661 -15.35 -21.73 -4.11
C VAL A 661 -16.61 -21.21 -4.81
N LEU A 662 -17.22 -20.18 -4.24
CA LEU A 662 -18.45 -19.57 -4.74
C LEU A 662 -18.13 -18.49 -5.77
N PHE A 663 -18.73 -18.62 -6.95
CA PHE A 663 -18.79 -17.59 -7.98
C PHE A 663 -20.20 -16.99 -8.02
N ASN A 664 -20.32 -15.66 -7.95
CA ASN A 664 -21.59 -14.95 -7.89
C ASN A 664 -21.65 -13.80 -8.90
N ALA A 665 -22.45 -13.95 -9.95
CA ALA A 665 -22.70 -12.95 -10.99
C ALA A 665 -23.92 -12.04 -10.69
N GLY A 666 -24.35 -11.95 -9.42
CA GLY A 666 -25.57 -11.26 -8.96
C GLY A 666 -25.69 -9.80 -9.41
N GLU A 667 -24.62 -9.03 -9.19
CA GLU A 667 -24.58 -7.58 -9.44
C GLU A 667 -23.56 -7.22 -10.54
N LEU A 668 -23.07 -8.23 -11.25
CA LEU A 668 -22.05 -8.07 -12.29
C LEU A 668 -22.67 -7.76 -13.64
N LEU A 669 -22.08 -6.79 -14.34
CA LEU A 669 -22.37 -6.52 -15.75
C LEU A 669 -21.77 -7.62 -16.64
N PRO A 670 -22.26 -7.80 -17.88
CA PRO A 670 -21.60 -8.69 -18.84
C PRO A 670 -20.12 -8.33 -19.04
N GLY A 671 -19.23 -9.32 -18.96
CA GLY A 671 -17.78 -9.10 -19.01
C GLY A 671 -16.98 -10.26 -18.44
N VAL A 672 -15.65 -10.15 -18.49
CA VAL A 672 -14.72 -11.10 -17.86
C VAL A 672 -14.17 -10.47 -16.59
N TYR A 673 -14.21 -11.24 -15.50
CA TYR A 673 -13.79 -10.86 -14.17
C TYR A 673 -12.65 -11.79 -13.74
N GLU A 674 -11.55 -11.22 -13.27
CA GLU A 674 -10.38 -11.96 -12.81
C GLU A 674 -10.13 -11.69 -11.33
N GLY A 675 -9.74 -12.73 -10.61
CA GLY A 675 -9.46 -12.70 -9.18
C GLY A 675 -8.63 -13.90 -8.78
N SER A 676 -8.47 -14.11 -7.47
CA SER A 676 -7.70 -15.25 -6.97
C SER A 676 -8.19 -15.75 -5.61
N VAL A 677 -7.97 -17.04 -5.36
CA VAL A 677 -8.11 -17.67 -4.06
C VAL A 677 -6.71 -17.83 -3.47
N ASN A 678 -6.44 -17.10 -2.39
CA ASN A 678 -5.16 -17.07 -1.72
C ASN A 678 -5.19 -18.01 -0.51
N ILE A 679 -4.33 -19.02 -0.49
CA ILE A 679 -4.26 -20.03 0.56
C ILE A 679 -2.95 -19.84 1.32
N ALA A 680 -3.02 -19.28 2.53
CA ALA A 680 -1.87 -19.19 3.42
C ALA A 680 -1.75 -20.48 4.23
N SER A 681 -0.55 -21.07 4.33
CA SER A 681 -0.34 -22.35 5.03
C SER A 681 0.98 -22.43 5.79
N ASN A 682 1.14 -23.47 6.62
CA ASN A 682 2.41 -23.79 7.30
C ASN A 682 3.37 -24.63 6.44
N ASP A 683 3.14 -24.74 5.12
CA ASP A 683 4.14 -25.24 4.18
C ASP A 683 5.27 -24.18 4.05
N PRO A 684 6.53 -24.51 4.40
CA PRO A 684 7.65 -23.56 4.30
C PRO A 684 8.01 -23.17 2.86
N ASP A 685 7.73 -24.04 1.88
CA ASP A 685 8.06 -23.84 0.47
C ASP A 685 6.94 -23.04 -0.23
N GLN A 686 5.70 -23.17 0.25
CA GLN A 686 4.52 -22.45 -0.24
C GLN A 686 3.68 -21.87 0.90
N PRO A 687 4.20 -20.88 1.65
CA PRO A 687 3.50 -20.26 2.77
C PRO A 687 2.27 -19.47 2.31
N LEU A 688 2.25 -19.02 1.05
CA LEU A 688 1.10 -18.44 0.38
C LEU A 688 1.00 -19.02 -1.04
N LEU A 689 -0.10 -19.71 -1.33
CA LEU A 689 -0.40 -20.27 -2.64
C LEU A 689 -1.59 -19.53 -3.27
N GLU A 690 -1.37 -18.89 -4.41
CA GLU A 690 -2.40 -18.17 -5.15
C GLU A 690 -2.99 -19.07 -6.26
N VAL A 691 -4.31 -19.27 -6.22
CA VAL A 691 -5.07 -20.01 -7.24
C VAL A 691 -5.88 -19.00 -8.06
N PRO A 692 -5.49 -18.73 -9.32
CA PRO A 692 -6.22 -17.80 -10.20
C PRO A 692 -7.67 -18.24 -10.42
N ALA A 693 -8.59 -17.27 -10.47
CA ALA A 693 -10.01 -17.50 -10.68
C ALA A 693 -10.56 -16.53 -11.75
N THR A 694 -11.31 -17.05 -12.71
CA THR A 694 -11.93 -16.26 -13.79
C THR A 694 -13.44 -16.50 -13.88
N LEU A 695 -14.22 -15.44 -14.00
CA LEU A 695 -15.67 -15.48 -14.23
C LEU A 695 -16.02 -14.73 -15.51
N GLU A 696 -16.66 -15.39 -16.47
CA GLU A 696 -17.29 -14.72 -17.61
C GLU A 696 -18.80 -14.56 -17.36
N VAL A 697 -19.29 -13.32 -17.34
CA VAL A 697 -20.72 -13.00 -17.27
C VAL A 697 -21.22 -12.73 -18.69
N LEU A 698 -22.14 -13.58 -19.16
CA LEU A 698 -22.68 -13.47 -20.52
C LEU A 698 -23.56 -12.24 -20.71
N ALA A 699 -23.57 -11.69 -21.93
CA ALA A 699 -24.54 -10.66 -22.31
C ALA A 699 -25.98 -11.22 -22.27
N PRO A 700 -26.98 -10.40 -21.89
CA PRO A 700 -28.37 -10.83 -21.89
C PRO A 700 -28.81 -11.23 -23.31
N GLY A 701 -29.57 -12.33 -23.42
CA GLY A 701 -30.08 -12.79 -24.71
C GLY A 701 -31.09 -11.81 -25.32
N TYR A 702 -31.12 -11.72 -26.65
CA TYR A 702 -32.10 -10.91 -27.40
C TYR A 702 -32.43 -11.55 -28.75
N VAL A 703 -33.56 -11.18 -29.33
CA VAL A 703 -34.00 -11.64 -30.66
C VAL A 703 -34.25 -10.46 -31.59
N VAL A 704 -34.15 -10.70 -32.89
CA VAL A 704 -34.39 -9.71 -33.94
C VAL A 704 -35.37 -10.23 -34.98
N CYS A 705 -36.14 -9.32 -35.57
CA CYS A 705 -37.06 -9.60 -36.66
C CYS A 705 -36.36 -9.49 -38.02
N GLN A 706 -36.57 -10.47 -38.89
CA GLN A 706 -36.05 -10.51 -40.25
C GLN A 706 -37.18 -10.87 -41.24
N PRO A 707 -37.49 -10.01 -42.23
CA PRO A 707 -37.04 -8.62 -42.33
C PRO A 707 -37.55 -7.77 -41.14
N ASP A 708 -36.89 -6.63 -40.90
CA ASP A 708 -37.27 -5.67 -39.84
C ASP A 708 -38.68 -5.07 -40.03
N THR A 709 -39.16 -5.07 -41.28
CA THR A 709 -40.51 -4.65 -41.68
C THR A 709 -41.12 -5.63 -42.67
N LEU A 710 -42.32 -6.12 -42.36
CA LEU A 710 -43.13 -6.90 -43.30
C LEU A 710 -43.91 -5.95 -44.20
N TRP A 711 -43.61 -6.01 -45.49
CA TRP A 711 -44.32 -5.22 -46.51
C TRP A 711 -45.38 -6.07 -47.18
N ILE A 712 -46.64 -5.64 -47.11
CA ILE A 712 -47.77 -6.26 -47.78
C ILE A 712 -48.16 -5.35 -48.95
N LEU A 713 -47.80 -5.76 -50.17
CA LEU A 713 -47.91 -4.97 -51.40
C LEU A 713 -48.87 -5.59 -52.42
N GLU A 714 -49.29 -6.84 -52.24
CA GLU A 714 -50.22 -7.54 -53.11
C GLU A 714 -51.43 -8.10 -52.33
N GLU A 715 -52.59 -8.23 -53.00
CA GLU A 715 -53.87 -8.58 -52.36
C GLU A 715 -53.86 -10.02 -51.83
N ASP A 716 -53.16 -10.93 -52.49
CA ASP A 716 -52.96 -12.31 -52.04
C ASP A 716 -52.17 -12.38 -50.72
N GLN A 717 -51.18 -11.52 -50.53
CA GLN A 717 -50.36 -11.46 -49.30
C GLN A 717 -51.18 -11.14 -48.04
N LEU A 718 -52.34 -10.49 -48.16
CA LEU A 718 -53.25 -10.28 -47.03
C LEU A 718 -53.84 -11.59 -46.52
N TYR A 719 -54.16 -12.53 -47.40
CA TYR A 719 -54.92 -13.74 -47.06
C TYR A 719 -54.06 -15.01 -47.04
N GLU A 720 -53.08 -15.09 -47.93
CA GLU A 720 -52.11 -16.18 -48.00
C GLU A 720 -50.99 -16.00 -46.96
N GLY A 721 -50.73 -14.75 -46.57
CA GLY A 721 -49.80 -14.37 -45.50
C GLY A 721 -48.39 -14.09 -45.97
N VAL A 722 -47.66 -13.29 -45.18
CA VAL A 722 -46.23 -12.99 -45.38
C VAL A 722 -45.41 -13.65 -44.29
N THR A 723 -44.33 -14.33 -44.67
CA THR A 723 -43.43 -14.99 -43.71
C THR A 723 -42.61 -13.97 -42.94
N ALA A 724 -42.67 -14.05 -41.62
CA ALA A 724 -41.82 -13.38 -40.66
C ALA A 724 -40.85 -14.37 -40.04
N GLN A 725 -39.64 -13.92 -39.74
CA GLN A 725 -38.62 -14.69 -39.03
C GLN A 725 -38.16 -13.92 -37.79
N VAL A 726 -38.14 -14.59 -36.64
CA VAL A 726 -37.51 -14.10 -35.41
C VAL A 726 -36.26 -14.93 -35.20
N PHE A 727 -35.11 -14.27 -35.16
CA PHE A 727 -33.79 -14.89 -35.05
C PHE A 727 -33.15 -14.54 -33.70
N ASN A 728 -32.47 -15.48 -33.06
CA ASN A 728 -31.63 -15.22 -31.89
C ASN A 728 -30.15 -15.05 -32.30
N PRO A 729 -29.66 -13.80 -32.54
CA PRO A 729 -28.25 -13.54 -32.82
C PRO A 729 -27.37 -13.57 -31.56
N SER A 730 -27.97 -13.65 -30.36
CA SER A 730 -27.24 -13.52 -29.10
C SER A 730 -26.62 -14.84 -28.64
N GLY A 731 -25.63 -14.76 -27.75
CA GLY A 731 -24.98 -15.94 -27.16
C GLY A 731 -25.77 -16.64 -26.05
N ALA A 732 -26.97 -16.16 -25.71
CA ALA A 732 -27.80 -16.69 -24.63
C ALA A 732 -29.18 -17.13 -25.13
N PRO A 733 -29.80 -18.17 -24.53
CA PRO A 733 -31.15 -18.59 -24.91
C PRO A 733 -32.19 -17.53 -24.55
N VAL A 734 -33.19 -17.37 -25.42
CA VAL A 734 -34.34 -16.47 -25.21
C VAL A 734 -35.62 -17.28 -25.32
N THR A 735 -36.53 -17.16 -24.34
CA THR A 735 -37.84 -17.81 -24.45
C THR A 735 -38.80 -16.89 -25.20
N ILE A 736 -39.38 -17.37 -26.31
CA ILE A 736 -40.50 -16.70 -26.98
C ILE A 736 -41.80 -17.17 -26.33
N GLU A 737 -42.40 -16.30 -25.53
CA GLU A 737 -43.57 -16.60 -24.71
C GLU A 737 -44.88 -16.40 -25.48
N GLY A 738 -44.90 -15.45 -26.42
CA GLY A 738 -46.10 -15.11 -27.16
C GLY A 738 -45.84 -14.23 -28.38
N ILE A 739 -46.81 -14.23 -29.31
CA ILE A 739 -46.89 -13.28 -30.41
C ILE A 739 -48.29 -12.71 -30.40
N SER A 740 -48.43 -11.38 -30.37
CA SER A 740 -49.73 -10.71 -30.34
C SER A 740 -49.73 -9.45 -31.19
N GLY A 741 -50.83 -9.18 -31.91
CA GLY A 741 -51.06 -7.88 -32.55
C GLY A 741 -51.19 -6.75 -31.54
N SER A 742 -50.61 -5.59 -31.85
CA SER A 742 -50.62 -4.43 -30.95
C SER A 742 -51.06 -3.12 -31.61
N GLY A 743 -51.49 -3.14 -32.87
CA GLY A 743 -52.08 -1.98 -33.55
C GLY A 743 -53.57 -2.12 -33.85
N TYR A 744 -53.99 -1.62 -35.01
CA TYR A 744 -55.39 -1.40 -35.37
C TYR A 744 -56.04 -2.59 -36.08
N LEU A 745 -55.24 -3.53 -36.59
CA LEU A 745 -55.67 -4.71 -37.31
C LEU A 745 -55.46 -5.98 -36.49
N ASP A 746 -56.43 -6.88 -36.58
CA ASP A 746 -56.37 -8.20 -35.93
C ASP A 746 -55.58 -9.17 -36.80
N TRP A 747 -54.27 -9.24 -36.56
CA TRP A 747 -53.37 -10.16 -37.27
C TRP A 747 -53.55 -11.61 -36.81
N ILE A 748 -53.65 -12.51 -37.78
CA ILE A 748 -53.59 -13.95 -37.57
C ILE A 748 -52.18 -14.44 -37.85
N ILE A 749 -51.64 -15.18 -36.89
CA ILE A 749 -50.39 -15.92 -37.02
C ILE A 749 -50.72 -17.36 -37.43
N SER A 750 -50.13 -17.84 -38.52
CA SER A 750 -50.20 -19.25 -38.93
C SER A 750 -48.83 -19.82 -39.24
N ASP A 751 -48.75 -21.14 -39.42
CA ASP A 751 -47.54 -21.83 -39.87
C ASP A 751 -46.32 -21.59 -38.98
N LEU A 752 -46.55 -21.47 -37.67
CA LEU A 752 -45.52 -21.28 -36.66
C LEU A 752 -44.59 -22.51 -36.62
N SER A 753 -43.28 -22.30 -36.76
CA SER A 753 -42.31 -23.40 -36.84
C SER A 753 -42.10 -24.15 -35.52
N HIS A 754 -42.44 -23.55 -34.38
CA HIS A 754 -42.36 -24.14 -33.05
C HIS A 754 -43.55 -23.72 -32.18
N GLU A 755 -43.95 -24.51 -31.19
CA GLU A 755 -45.00 -24.09 -30.24
C GLU A 755 -44.51 -22.98 -29.30
N LEU A 756 -45.36 -21.99 -28.97
CA LEU A 756 -45.00 -20.84 -28.11
C LEU A 756 -44.74 -21.27 -26.65
N SER A 757 -43.96 -20.45 -25.93
CA SER A 757 -43.05 -20.89 -24.84
C SER A 757 -41.83 -21.66 -25.36
N TYR A 758 -41.37 -21.30 -26.56
CA TYR A 758 -40.20 -21.90 -27.21
C TYR A 758 -38.91 -21.29 -26.65
N ILE A 759 -38.01 -22.11 -26.12
CA ILE A 759 -36.65 -21.71 -25.75
C ILE A 759 -35.80 -21.71 -27.02
N MET A 760 -35.53 -20.53 -27.55
CA MET A 760 -34.73 -20.32 -28.76
C MET A 760 -33.24 -20.23 -28.40
N LEU A 761 -32.44 -21.21 -28.85
CA LEU A 761 -31.00 -21.24 -28.63
C LEU A 761 -30.26 -20.23 -29.55
N PRO A 762 -29.00 -19.88 -29.24
CA PRO A 762 -28.16 -19.06 -30.12
C PRO A 762 -28.12 -19.59 -31.56
N GLY A 763 -28.43 -18.72 -32.53
CA GLY A 763 -28.44 -19.06 -33.95
C GLY A 763 -29.71 -19.75 -34.46
N GLU A 764 -30.70 -20.04 -33.60
CA GLU A 764 -31.99 -20.58 -34.02
C GLU A 764 -32.97 -19.50 -34.47
N ASP A 765 -33.98 -19.91 -35.24
CA ASP A 765 -35.03 -19.06 -35.76
C ASP A 765 -36.45 -19.64 -35.54
N LEU A 766 -37.40 -18.74 -35.33
CA LEU A 766 -38.84 -19.00 -35.32
C LEU A 766 -39.44 -18.33 -36.55
N THR A 767 -40.05 -19.11 -37.44
CA THR A 767 -40.74 -18.60 -38.62
C THR A 767 -42.24 -18.76 -38.47
N PHE A 768 -43.00 -17.80 -39.00
CA PHE A 768 -44.45 -17.85 -39.04
C PHE A 768 -44.98 -16.96 -40.16
N ASN A 769 -46.20 -17.23 -40.60
CA ASN A 769 -46.90 -16.37 -41.54
C ASN A 769 -47.84 -15.42 -40.81
N VAL A 770 -47.84 -14.16 -41.27
CA VAL A 770 -48.71 -13.10 -40.78
C VAL A 770 -49.75 -12.80 -41.85
N LYS A 771 -51.04 -12.94 -41.51
CA LYS A 771 -52.16 -12.71 -42.43
C LYS A 771 -53.34 -12.02 -41.74
N LEU A 772 -54.29 -11.54 -42.54
CA LEU A 772 -55.50 -10.83 -42.12
C LEU A 772 -56.74 -11.58 -42.63
N ASP A 773 -57.67 -11.94 -41.75
CA ASP A 773 -58.86 -12.75 -42.11
C ASP A 773 -60.04 -11.91 -42.61
N MET A 774 -60.25 -10.72 -42.02
CA MET A 774 -61.31 -9.79 -42.42
C MET A 774 -60.93 -8.33 -42.18
N ILE A 775 -61.21 -7.46 -43.17
CA ILE A 775 -61.06 -6.01 -43.05
C ILE A 775 -62.34 -5.43 -42.40
N THR A 776 -62.23 -4.75 -41.27
CA THR A 776 -63.30 -3.86 -40.80
C THR A 776 -63.21 -2.53 -41.55
N PRO A 777 -64.31 -2.03 -42.13
CA PRO A 777 -64.24 -0.84 -42.96
C PRO A 777 -64.25 0.40 -42.06
N GLU A 778 -63.09 1.03 -41.84
CA GLU A 778 -62.92 2.50 -41.64
C GLU A 778 -61.51 2.83 -41.10
N ILE A 779 -60.45 2.61 -41.88
CA ILE A 779 -59.14 3.21 -41.56
C ILE A 779 -58.38 3.61 -42.82
N ASN A 780 -57.87 4.85 -42.82
CA ASN A 780 -57.00 5.41 -43.85
C ASN A 780 -55.57 5.50 -43.28
N ILE A 781 -54.66 4.70 -43.87
CA ILE A 781 -53.23 4.48 -43.54
C ILE A 781 -53.01 3.59 -42.32
N VAL A 782 -52.41 2.42 -42.53
CA VAL A 782 -52.08 1.46 -41.46
C VAL A 782 -50.58 1.19 -41.43
N TYR A 783 -49.89 1.78 -40.45
CA TYR A 783 -48.73 1.15 -39.85
C TYR A 783 -49.26 0.32 -38.68
N ASP A 784 -48.88 -0.94 -38.64
CA ASP A 784 -49.27 -1.85 -37.56
C ASP A 784 -48.04 -2.61 -37.06
N TYR A 785 -48.21 -3.31 -35.95
CA TYR A 785 -47.12 -3.95 -35.23
C TYR A 785 -47.56 -5.30 -34.67
N LEU A 786 -46.63 -6.27 -34.71
CA LEU A 786 -46.71 -7.48 -33.90
C LEU A 786 -45.72 -7.37 -32.74
N ASN A 787 -46.20 -7.64 -31.54
CA ASN A 787 -45.36 -7.80 -30.36
C ASN A 787 -44.90 -9.25 -30.25
N ILE A 788 -43.60 -9.47 -30.32
CA ILE A 788 -42.94 -10.72 -29.96
C ILE A 788 -42.59 -10.62 -28.47
N ILE A 789 -43.34 -11.33 -27.63
CA ILE A 789 -43.17 -11.34 -26.18
C ILE A 789 -42.10 -12.36 -25.84
N THR A 790 -41.03 -11.92 -25.17
CA THR A 790 -39.92 -12.77 -24.78
C THR A 790 -39.65 -12.68 -23.29
N SER A 791 -38.93 -13.67 -22.75
CA SER A 791 -38.41 -13.65 -21.38
C SER A 791 -37.48 -12.47 -21.06
N LYS A 792 -37.10 -11.67 -22.07
CA LYS A 792 -36.16 -10.53 -21.96
C LYS A 792 -36.81 -9.20 -22.34
N GLY A 793 -38.12 -9.17 -22.64
CA GLY A 793 -38.86 -7.99 -23.05
C GLY A 793 -39.66 -8.21 -24.34
N VAL A 794 -40.22 -7.12 -24.88
CA VAL A 794 -41.04 -7.16 -26.10
C VAL A 794 -40.23 -6.65 -27.29
N VAL A 795 -40.13 -7.45 -28.34
CA VAL A 795 -39.56 -7.05 -29.64
C VAL A 795 -40.70 -6.74 -30.60
N VAL A 796 -40.59 -5.65 -31.36
CA VAL A 796 -41.65 -5.17 -32.24
C VAL A 796 -41.31 -5.49 -33.70
N GLN A 797 -42.17 -6.25 -34.37
CA GLN A 797 -42.15 -6.44 -35.82
C GLN A 797 -43.05 -5.38 -36.47
N ASN A 798 -42.46 -4.53 -37.32
CA ASN A 798 -43.23 -3.54 -38.07
C ASN A 798 -43.96 -4.20 -39.24
N ILE A 799 -45.20 -3.77 -39.49
CA ILE A 799 -45.99 -4.17 -40.66
C ILE A 799 -46.46 -2.92 -41.41
N VAL A 800 -46.21 -2.91 -42.72
CA VAL A 800 -46.62 -1.84 -43.62
C VAL A 800 -47.45 -2.43 -44.75
N ILE A 801 -48.67 -1.91 -44.92
CA ILE A 801 -49.62 -2.37 -45.92
C ILE A 801 -49.79 -1.29 -46.99
N ASP A 802 -49.81 -1.69 -48.26
CA ASP A 802 -50.27 -0.81 -49.33
C ASP A 802 -51.77 -0.52 -49.17
N LEU A 803 -52.09 0.76 -49.09
CA LEU A 803 -53.42 1.28 -48.85
C LEU A 803 -54.46 0.81 -49.87
N ASP A 804 -54.01 0.62 -51.12
CA ASP A 804 -54.86 0.26 -52.24
C ASP A 804 -55.46 -1.14 -52.07
N LEU A 805 -54.81 -2.01 -51.28
CA LEU A 805 -55.26 -3.37 -50.96
C LEU A 805 -56.43 -3.40 -49.97
N LEU A 806 -56.52 -2.41 -49.08
CA LEU A 806 -57.61 -2.31 -48.11
C LEU A 806 -58.90 -1.72 -48.70
N GLN A 807 -58.84 -1.20 -49.93
CA GLN A 807 -59.98 -0.57 -50.62
C GLN A 807 -60.66 -1.48 -51.66
N SER A 808 -60.10 -2.66 -51.99
CA SER A 808 -60.64 -3.56 -53.03
C SER A 808 -61.84 -4.39 -52.56
N VAL A 809 -62.04 -4.56 -51.26
CA VAL A 809 -63.14 -5.37 -50.72
C VAL A 809 -64.28 -4.47 -50.25
N GLY A 810 -65.14 -4.07 -51.20
CA GLY A 810 -66.52 -3.68 -50.85
C GLY A 810 -67.08 -2.36 -51.37
N ASN A 811 -66.61 -1.75 -52.47
CA ASN A 811 -67.45 -0.81 -53.23
C ASN A 811 -66.90 -0.50 -54.65
N PRO A 812 -67.39 -1.10 -55.75
CA PRO A 812 -66.88 -0.86 -57.10
C PRO A 812 -67.39 0.46 -57.73
N ALA A 813 -67.76 1.46 -56.93
CA ALA A 813 -68.29 2.74 -57.42
C ALA A 813 -67.70 3.93 -56.66
N LYS A 814 -66.41 4.22 -56.92
CA LYS A 814 -65.77 5.54 -57.00
C LYS A 814 -64.25 5.40 -56.81
N ASN A 815 -63.53 5.04 -57.87
CA ASN A 815 -62.15 5.52 -58.03
C ASN A 815 -62.06 6.10 -59.43
N SER A 816 -62.02 7.43 -59.50
CA SER A 816 -61.86 8.20 -60.71
C SER A 816 -60.48 8.00 -61.33
N ILE A 817 -59.49 7.45 -60.62
CA ILE A 817 -58.07 7.38 -61.02
C ILE A 817 -57.44 6.06 -60.53
N ARG A 818 -56.57 5.45 -61.35
CA ARG A 818 -55.75 4.26 -61.10
C ARG A 818 -54.30 4.53 -61.49
N CYS A 819 -53.36 4.24 -60.59
CA CYS A 819 -51.93 4.37 -60.83
C CYS A 819 -51.25 3.00 -60.74
N TYR A 820 -50.65 2.49 -61.82
CA TYR A 820 -50.06 1.15 -61.82
C TYR A 820 -48.89 0.97 -62.82
N PRO A 821 -47.91 0.10 -62.52
CA PRO A 821 -47.69 -0.52 -61.21
C PRO A 821 -47.32 0.54 -60.16
N ASN A 822 -47.70 0.33 -58.90
CA ASN A 822 -47.25 1.13 -57.75
C ASN A 822 -46.93 0.13 -56.64
N PRO A 823 -45.67 -0.04 -56.22
CA PRO A 823 -44.47 0.72 -56.63
C PRO A 823 -44.10 0.58 -58.11
N PHE A 824 -43.42 1.58 -58.68
CA PHE A 824 -42.90 1.54 -60.05
C PHE A 824 -41.39 1.71 -60.12
N ALA A 825 -40.75 1.00 -61.06
CA ALA A 825 -39.33 1.18 -61.36
C ALA A 825 -39.13 2.29 -62.42
N SER A 826 -39.48 1.99 -63.68
CA SER A 826 -39.19 2.87 -64.83
C SER A 826 -40.43 3.47 -65.50
N ARG A 827 -41.62 2.94 -65.20
CA ARG A 827 -42.89 3.39 -65.81
C ARG A 827 -44.05 3.30 -64.84
N LEU A 828 -44.84 4.36 -64.77
CA LEU A 828 -46.11 4.42 -64.05
C LEU A 828 -47.22 4.76 -65.05
N THR A 829 -48.27 3.94 -65.09
CA THR A 829 -49.48 4.20 -65.86
C THR A 829 -50.51 4.86 -64.96
N ILE A 830 -51.10 5.95 -65.42
CA ILE A 830 -52.13 6.72 -64.71
C ILE A 830 -53.37 6.70 -65.59
N GLU A 831 -54.39 5.99 -65.14
CA GLU A 831 -55.64 5.75 -65.86
C GLU A 831 -56.78 6.43 -65.12
N VAL A 832 -57.50 7.31 -65.79
CA VAL A 832 -58.50 8.19 -65.18
C VAL A 832 -59.88 7.82 -65.73
N ASN A 833 -60.78 7.35 -64.91
CA ASN A 833 -62.14 7.01 -65.29
C ASN A 833 -63.09 8.23 -65.16
N SER A 834 -62.78 9.32 -65.87
CA SER A 834 -63.59 10.54 -65.94
C SER A 834 -63.60 11.14 -67.36
N SER A 835 -64.75 11.63 -67.82
CA SER A 835 -64.92 12.26 -69.14
C SER A 835 -64.50 13.74 -69.20
N ALA A 836 -64.01 14.32 -68.10
CA ALA A 836 -63.74 15.75 -67.96
C ALA A 836 -62.39 16.08 -67.27
N VAL A 837 -61.35 15.29 -67.55
CA VAL A 837 -59.99 15.52 -67.05
C VAL A 837 -59.36 16.72 -67.76
N THR A 838 -58.86 17.68 -66.97
CA THR A 838 -58.24 18.93 -67.47
C THR A 838 -56.74 19.03 -67.17
N GLY A 839 -56.18 18.10 -66.41
CA GLY A 839 -54.73 17.98 -66.25
C GLY A 839 -54.29 16.86 -65.32
N VAL A 840 -53.10 16.29 -65.58
CA VAL A 840 -52.41 15.36 -64.69
C VAL A 840 -51.01 15.91 -64.41
N ARG A 841 -50.63 16.00 -63.13
CA ARG A 841 -49.33 16.48 -62.68
C ARG A 841 -48.70 15.47 -61.75
N ILE A 842 -47.39 15.33 -61.86
CA ILE A 842 -46.56 14.61 -60.90
C ILE A 842 -45.90 15.65 -60.01
N LEU A 843 -45.96 15.45 -58.71
CA LEU A 843 -45.33 16.26 -57.69
C LEU A 843 -44.28 15.42 -56.95
N ASP A 844 -43.19 16.04 -56.51
CA ASP A 844 -42.27 15.42 -55.57
C ASP A 844 -42.84 15.45 -54.14
N PHE A 845 -42.11 14.87 -53.19
CA PHE A 845 -42.50 14.84 -51.77
C PHE A 845 -42.76 16.24 -51.18
N ASN A 846 -42.13 17.29 -51.74
CA ASN A 846 -42.29 18.68 -51.30
C ASN A 846 -43.43 19.39 -52.03
N GLY A 847 -44.23 18.68 -52.83
CA GLY A 847 -45.35 19.24 -53.60
C GLY A 847 -44.93 20.03 -54.84
N LYS A 848 -43.64 20.01 -55.22
CA LYS A 848 -43.15 20.70 -56.42
C LYS A 848 -43.46 19.86 -57.65
N THR A 849 -43.98 20.50 -58.69
CA THR A 849 -44.29 19.81 -59.94
C THR A 849 -43.04 19.28 -60.64
N VAL A 850 -42.99 17.96 -60.79
CA VAL A 850 -41.95 17.17 -61.47
C VAL A 850 -42.26 17.02 -62.95
N LYS A 851 -43.54 16.77 -63.29
CA LYS A 851 -44.01 16.63 -64.68
C LYS A 851 -45.46 17.06 -64.78
N THR A 852 -45.82 17.66 -65.91
CA THR A 852 -47.22 18.01 -66.24
C THR A 852 -47.56 17.37 -67.57
N PHE A 853 -48.69 16.69 -67.63
CA PHE A 853 -49.24 16.13 -68.86
C PHE A 853 -50.31 17.08 -69.41
N THR A 854 -50.14 17.50 -70.65
CA THR A 854 -51.10 18.37 -71.36
C THR A 854 -52.29 17.54 -71.86
N ASN A 855 -53.43 18.18 -72.15
CA ASN A 855 -54.62 17.49 -72.65
C ASN A 855 -54.39 16.63 -73.90
N ALA A 856 -53.39 16.98 -74.73
CA ALA A 856 -53.03 16.21 -75.92
C ALA A 856 -52.33 14.86 -75.60
N ALA A 857 -51.78 14.69 -74.40
CA ALA A 857 -51.08 13.48 -73.96
C ALA A 857 -52.01 12.45 -73.29
N LEU A 858 -53.27 12.79 -73.05
CA LEU A 858 -54.30 11.91 -72.47
C LEU A 858 -55.02 11.17 -73.61
N SER A 859 -54.56 9.97 -73.99
CA SER A 859 -55.30 9.12 -74.93
C SER A 859 -56.21 8.17 -74.15
N GLN A 860 -57.51 8.13 -74.46
CA GLN A 860 -58.49 7.28 -73.76
C GLN A 860 -58.47 7.43 -72.22
N ASN A 861 -58.27 8.66 -71.73
CA ASN A 861 -58.11 8.99 -70.30
C ASN A 861 -56.95 8.28 -69.60
N LYS A 862 -55.88 7.96 -70.33
CA LYS A 862 -54.70 7.28 -69.82
C LYS A 862 -53.45 8.07 -70.14
N VAL A 863 -52.49 8.09 -69.22
CA VAL A 863 -51.16 8.65 -69.44
C VAL A 863 -50.08 7.78 -68.80
N VAL A 864 -48.93 7.70 -69.43
CA VAL A 864 -47.78 6.95 -68.92
C VAL A 864 -46.66 7.92 -68.57
N TRP A 865 -46.19 7.82 -67.34
CA TRP A 865 -45.01 8.52 -66.86
C TRP A 865 -43.81 7.58 -66.88
N ASP A 866 -42.75 8.01 -67.55
CA ASP A 866 -41.47 7.33 -67.74
C ASP A 866 -40.46 7.61 -66.61
N ALA A 867 -40.93 7.97 -65.42
CA ALA A 867 -40.09 8.31 -64.26
C ALA A 867 -39.07 9.45 -64.53
N ARG A 868 -39.37 10.37 -65.46
CA ARG A 868 -38.48 11.48 -65.84
C ARG A 868 -39.14 12.84 -65.64
N SER A 869 -38.35 13.82 -65.21
CA SER A 869 -38.63 15.25 -65.23
C SER A 869 -38.03 15.91 -66.47
N SER A 870 -38.16 17.23 -66.63
CA SER A 870 -37.45 18.00 -67.66
C SER A 870 -35.92 18.00 -67.49
N ALA A 871 -35.42 17.64 -66.30
CA ALA A 871 -33.98 17.62 -65.97
C ALA A 871 -33.36 16.21 -66.03
N GLY A 872 -34.14 15.14 -66.26
CA GLY A 872 -33.66 13.75 -66.28
C GLY A 872 -34.51 12.79 -65.47
N ALA A 873 -34.00 11.58 -65.22
CA ALA A 873 -34.66 10.59 -64.36
C ALA A 873 -34.82 11.12 -62.93
N VAL A 874 -35.93 10.76 -62.29
CA VAL A 874 -36.21 11.14 -60.90
C VAL A 874 -35.64 10.09 -59.94
N THR A 875 -35.31 10.48 -58.71
CA THR A 875 -34.72 9.61 -57.69
C THR A 875 -35.73 8.62 -57.12
N ASN A 876 -35.26 7.57 -56.45
CA ASN A 876 -36.14 6.67 -55.70
C ASN A 876 -36.76 7.44 -54.52
N GLY A 877 -38.01 7.13 -54.20
CA GLY A 877 -38.77 7.85 -53.19
C GLY A 877 -40.24 8.08 -53.56
N VAL A 878 -40.92 8.86 -52.72
CA VAL A 878 -42.36 9.11 -52.80
C VAL A 878 -42.64 10.28 -53.76
N TYR A 879 -43.60 10.07 -54.65
CA TYR A 879 -44.17 11.07 -55.55
C TYR A 879 -45.69 11.13 -55.39
N PHE A 880 -46.29 12.20 -55.89
CA PHE A 880 -47.73 12.38 -55.87
C PHE A 880 -48.28 12.66 -57.26
N VAL A 881 -49.31 11.92 -57.67
CA VAL A 881 -50.07 12.15 -58.89
C VAL A 881 -51.27 13.02 -58.55
N GLU A 882 -51.25 14.28 -58.97
CA GLU A 882 -52.38 15.20 -58.89
C GLU A 882 -53.16 15.17 -60.21
N VAL A 883 -54.44 14.84 -60.16
CA VAL A 883 -55.35 14.87 -61.31
C VAL A 883 -56.39 15.95 -61.08
N THR A 884 -56.61 16.79 -62.08
CA THR A 884 -57.68 17.79 -62.10
C THR A 884 -58.79 17.33 -63.04
N SER A 885 -60.01 17.18 -62.51
CA SER A 885 -61.21 16.88 -63.30
C SER A 885 -62.43 17.59 -62.71
N ASP A 886 -63.34 18.09 -63.56
CA ASP A 886 -64.54 18.83 -63.13
C ASP A 886 -64.29 19.96 -62.11
N GLY A 887 -63.14 20.65 -62.23
CA GLY A 887 -62.73 21.73 -61.32
C GLY A 887 -62.27 21.27 -59.94
N LYS A 888 -62.19 19.95 -59.69
CA LYS A 888 -61.67 19.34 -58.46
C LYS A 888 -60.28 18.76 -58.70
N LYS A 889 -59.48 18.70 -57.64
CA LYS A 889 -58.15 18.10 -57.63
C LYS A 889 -58.15 16.90 -56.71
N GLU A 890 -57.64 15.78 -57.20
CA GLU A 890 -57.44 14.55 -56.45
C GLU A 890 -55.96 14.20 -56.50
N ILE A 891 -55.37 13.76 -55.38
CA ILE A 891 -53.94 13.48 -55.25
C ILE A 891 -53.73 12.04 -54.79
N PHE A 892 -52.84 11.31 -55.47
CA PHE A 892 -52.52 9.91 -55.18
C PHE A 892 -51.03 9.76 -54.91
N LYS A 893 -50.66 9.07 -53.83
CA LYS A 893 -49.26 8.76 -53.51
C LYS A 893 -48.78 7.60 -54.38
N VAL A 894 -47.59 7.71 -54.93
CA VAL A 894 -46.92 6.64 -55.69
C VAL A 894 -45.46 6.52 -55.27
N LEU A 895 -44.91 5.31 -55.25
CA LEU A 895 -43.56 5.02 -54.77
C LEU A 895 -42.66 4.56 -55.93
N LYS A 896 -41.50 5.19 -56.07
CA LYS A 896 -40.44 4.77 -56.99
C LYS A 896 -39.37 3.99 -56.24
N THR A 897 -39.10 2.75 -56.64
CA THR A 897 -38.23 1.82 -55.90
C THR A 897 -36.91 1.47 -56.56
N GLU A 898 -36.70 1.77 -57.86
CA GLU A 898 -35.47 1.44 -58.60
C GLU A 898 -35.00 2.48 -59.60
#